data_AF-A0A6Q2XSS4-F1
#
_entry.id   AF-A0A6Q2XSS4-F1
#
_cell.length_a   1.000
_cell.length_b   1.000
_cell.length_c   1.000
_cell.angle_alpha   90.00
_cell.angle_beta   90.00
_cell.angle_gamma   90.00
#
_symmetry.space_group_name_H-M   'P 1'
#
loop_
_entity.id
_entity.type
_entity.pdbx_description
1 polymer ?
#
loop_
_entity_poly.entity_id
_entity_poly.type
_entity_poly.pdbx_seq_one_letter_code
_entity_poly.pdbx_strand_id
1 'polypeptide(L)'
;MSKRLRNREVCADCSAPGPCWASVNRGVLICDECCSIHRGLGRHSSQVRHLTHTPWPPSQLQMVQTLYSNGANSIWEHSLLDPSSVSSGKRKANPQDRVHPHKTDFIKAKYQMLAYVHRMPCREDDSVTTKDLSKQLHSSVRTGNLETCLRLLSLGAQANFFHPEKGNSPLHVAAKAGQVSQAELLAVYGADPGALDTGGKTPIDYARQAGHQELADRLLEIQYELTDRLAFYLCGRKPDHRNGQHFIIPQMADRNVSLDLSEFAKAAKKKLQSLTNHQFEELAMDVYDEVDRREMDAVWLATQNHSSLVTDTTVVPFLPVNPEYSSTRNQGRQKLARFNAHEFATLVIDILTDAKRRQRGTSCESPREDIELILKGIGSRHGSESQDNEDQPDYDSVASDEDLEREPTSGNNGKEGRTKSSESSDLSDGPITVQEFLEVKSALTASEAKIQQLLKVNCHLSEELRMMQTKLNSLQTENSSLRWQSGPQHSQDPSGCPPVRGGRPMSMYETGSGMKQYPHRGEPPRRNNGLNLQPLPTNGCSLEGHGSVLESDYDNAPKHSGPEESGVGRNCRLVGSSTSEQGQAEDGSEADSTLPCTEDVICRTEQITKNIQELLRAAQENKHESFVPCSERIHVAVREMATLFPKRPYSDTVRGSLRLLTSSASRLQEECQKATPHDPCPSDMQLVTQQVIQCAYDIAKAAKQLVTVTTKENSN
;
A
#
# COMPACT_ATOMS: atom_id res chain seq x y z
N MET A 1 -9.25 -22.31 -46.40
CA MET A 1 -7.85 -21.81 -46.38
C MET A 1 -7.65 -20.97 -45.13
N SER A 2 -6.57 -21.18 -44.36
CA SER A 2 -6.37 -20.54 -43.06
C SER A 2 -5.60 -19.22 -43.15
N LYS A 3 -6.28 -18.07 -43.02
CA LYS A 3 -5.63 -16.76 -42.84
C LYS A 3 -5.02 -16.60 -41.43
N ARG A 4 -4.01 -17.42 -41.11
CA ARG A 4 -3.17 -17.26 -39.90
C ARG A 4 -2.14 -16.13 -40.09
N LEU A 5 -2.60 -14.92 -40.40
CA LEU A 5 -1.87 -13.71 -40.07
C LEU A 5 -2.02 -13.49 -38.56
N ARG A 6 -1.24 -14.25 -37.77
CA ARG A 6 -1.04 -13.93 -36.36
C ARG A 6 -0.19 -12.67 -36.30
N ASN A 7 -0.85 -11.51 -36.28
CA ASN A 7 -0.28 -10.34 -35.61
C ASN A 7 0.19 -10.83 -34.24
N ARG A 8 1.49 -10.78 -33.99
CA ARG A 8 2.01 -11.06 -32.64
C ARG A 8 1.50 -9.92 -31.78
N GLU A 9 0.70 -10.24 -30.78
CA GLU A 9 0.21 -9.26 -29.82
C GLU A 9 1.43 -8.61 -29.16
N VAL A 10 1.41 -7.28 -29.09
CA VAL A 10 2.49 -6.43 -28.59
C VAL A 10 1.96 -5.50 -27.53
N CYS A 11 2.77 -5.25 -26.49
CA CYS A 11 2.50 -4.25 -25.47
C CYS A 11 2.16 -2.92 -26.12
N ALA A 12 0.99 -2.38 -25.80
CA ALA A 12 0.46 -1.16 -26.40
C ALA A 12 1.33 0.07 -26.15
N ASP A 13 2.25 0.05 -25.18
CA ASP A 13 3.04 1.22 -24.78
C ASP A 13 4.50 1.16 -25.24
N CYS A 14 5.12 -0.01 -25.21
CA CYS A 14 6.53 -0.19 -25.59
C CYS A 14 6.77 -1.16 -26.76
N SER A 15 5.71 -1.69 -27.38
CA SER A 15 5.75 -2.63 -28.50
C SER A 15 6.46 -3.97 -28.22
N ALA A 16 6.73 -4.31 -26.96
CA ALA A 16 7.31 -5.60 -26.57
C ALA A 16 6.36 -6.77 -26.90
N PRO A 17 6.85 -7.89 -27.47
CA PRO A 17 6.00 -9.00 -27.89
C PRO A 17 5.48 -9.83 -26.71
N GLY A 18 4.24 -10.32 -26.81
CA GLY A 18 3.64 -11.21 -25.82
C GLY A 18 3.20 -10.51 -24.52
N PRO A 19 2.29 -9.52 -24.59
CA PRO A 19 1.71 -8.92 -23.39
C PRO A 19 0.92 -9.96 -22.58
N CYS A 20 1.12 -9.93 -21.26
CA CYS A 20 0.54 -10.83 -20.26
C CYS A 20 -0.58 -10.17 -19.43
N TRP A 21 -0.69 -8.85 -19.50
CA TRP A 21 -1.66 -8.04 -18.77
C TRP A 21 -2.56 -7.25 -19.73
N ALA A 22 -3.70 -6.78 -19.21
CA ALA A 22 -4.59 -5.85 -19.88
C ALA A 22 -4.88 -4.63 -19.01
N SER A 23 -5.09 -3.48 -19.65
CA SER A 23 -5.73 -2.31 -19.07
C SER A 23 -7.17 -2.25 -19.58
N VAL A 24 -8.12 -2.67 -18.75
CA VAL A 24 -9.50 -3.00 -19.14
C VAL A 24 -10.23 -1.75 -19.64
N ASN A 25 -10.19 -0.65 -18.88
CA ASN A 25 -10.81 0.62 -19.24
C ASN A 25 -10.13 1.33 -20.43
N ARG A 26 -8.89 0.96 -20.78
CA ARG A 26 -8.18 1.52 -21.94
C ARG A 26 -8.29 0.64 -23.20
N GLY A 27 -8.79 -0.59 -23.08
CA GLY A 27 -8.96 -1.51 -24.20
C GLY A 27 -7.64 -1.98 -24.82
N VAL A 28 -6.58 -2.16 -24.00
CA VAL A 28 -5.22 -2.47 -24.48
C VAL A 28 -4.52 -3.57 -23.68
N LEU A 29 -3.62 -4.29 -24.35
CA LEU A 29 -2.74 -5.31 -23.76
C LEU A 29 -1.33 -4.75 -23.49
N ILE A 30 -0.74 -5.08 -22.34
CA ILE A 30 0.55 -4.53 -21.87
C ILE A 30 1.46 -5.64 -21.28
N CYS A 31 2.77 -5.45 -21.32
CA CYS A 31 3.76 -6.35 -20.72
C CYS A 31 4.07 -5.97 -19.26
N ASP A 32 4.77 -6.83 -18.52
CA ASP A 32 5.10 -6.66 -17.10
C ASP A 32 5.70 -5.29 -16.74
N GLU A 33 6.73 -4.86 -17.47
CA GLU A 33 7.38 -3.57 -17.25
C GLU A 33 6.46 -2.35 -17.42
N CYS A 34 5.40 -2.48 -18.22
CA CYS A 34 4.39 -1.44 -18.39
C CYS A 34 3.27 -1.60 -17.34
N CYS A 35 2.93 -2.85 -16.98
CA CYS A 35 2.00 -3.16 -15.90
C CYS A 35 2.44 -2.59 -14.54
N SER A 36 3.73 -2.69 -14.17
CA SER A 36 4.23 -2.10 -12.92
C SER A 36 4.00 -0.58 -12.85
N ILE A 37 4.13 0.12 -13.99
CA ILE A 37 3.84 1.56 -14.08
C ILE A 37 2.33 1.80 -14.01
N HIS A 38 1.51 1.03 -14.73
CA HIS A 38 0.04 1.14 -14.70
C HIS A 38 -0.55 0.90 -13.30
N ARG A 39 -0.03 -0.07 -12.55
CA ARG A 39 -0.39 -0.29 -11.13
C ARG A 39 -0.11 0.96 -10.28
N GLY A 40 0.99 1.66 -10.55
CA GLY A 40 1.34 2.93 -9.90
C GLY A 40 0.45 4.13 -10.29
N LEU A 41 -0.28 4.07 -11.40
CA LEU A 41 -1.28 5.11 -11.77
C LEU A 41 -2.60 4.93 -11.00
N GLY A 42 -2.94 3.71 -10.60
CA GLY A 42 -4.19 3.38 -9.93
C GLY A 42 -5.42 3.28 -10.84
N ARG A 43 -6.49 2.66 -10.32
CA ARG A 43 -7.66 2.21 -11.08
C ARG A 43 -8.42 3.31 -11.82
N HIS A 44 -8.41 4.54 -11.30
CA HIS A 44 -9.02 5.71 -11.95
C HIS A 44 -8.39 6.02 -13.32
N SER A 45 -7.09 5.74 -13.48
CA SER A 45 -6.40 5.88 -14.77
C SER A 45 -6.30 4.55 -15.53
N SER A 46 -5.97 3.45 -14.86
CA SER A 46 -5.85 2.12 -15.47
C SER A 46 -6.34 1.01 -14.55
N GLN A 47 -7.41 0.31 -14.95
CA GLN A 47 -7.89 -0.92 -14.34
C GLN A 47 -7.09 -2.10 -14.91
N VAL A 48 -6.12 -2.63 -14.15
CA VAL A 48 -5.20 -3.70 -14.60
C VAL A 48 -5.77 -5.08 -14.29
N ARG A 49 -5.58 -6.06 -15.20
CA ARG A 49 -5.96 -7.47 -14.98
C ARG A 49 -4.99 -8.42 -15.72
N HIS A 50 -4.61 -9.55 -15.11
CA HIS A 50 -3.72 -10.53 -15.76
C HIS A 50 -4.52 -11.46 -16.68
N LEU A 51 -4.03 -11.73 -17.90
CA LEU A 51 -4.74 -12.51 -18.90
C LEU A 51 -5.00 -13.97 -18.50
N THR A 52 -4.01 -14.68 -17.93
CA THR A 52 -4.15 -16.07 -17.46
C THR A 52 -4.31 -16.26 -15.94
N HIS A 53 -3.58 -15.51 -15.10
CA HIS A 53 -3.56 -15.71 -13.64
C HIS A 53 -4.73 -15.08 -12.86
N THR A 54 -5.72 -14.50 -13.53
CA THR A 54 -7.00 -14.12 -12.89
C THR A 54 -8.17 -14.72 -13.69
N PRO A 55 -9.26 -15.17 -13.04
CA PRO A 55 -10.45 -15.59 -13.76
C PRO A 55 -11.07 -14.37 -14.46
N TRP A 56 -11.55 -14.56 -15.70
CA TRP A 56 -12.22 -13.52 -16.49
C TRP A 56 -13.67 -13.90 -16.77
N PRO A 57 -14.62 -12.95 -16.69
CA PRO A 57 -15.88 -13.06 -17.42
C PRO A 57 -15.57 -13.14 -18.93
N PRO A 58 -16.05 -14.15 -19.67
CA PRO A 58 -15.68 -14.34 -21.08
C PRO A 58 -16.03 -13.13 -21.96
N SER A 59 -17.18 -12.52 -21.72
CA SER A 59 -17.65 -11.28 -22.35
C SER A 59 -16.73 -10.09 -22.12
N GLN A 60 -16.17 -9.95 -20.91
CA GLN A 60 -15.24 -8.86 -20.58
C GLN A 60 -13.89 -9.04 -21.29
N LEU A 61 -13.36 -10.26 -21.32
CA LEU A 61 -12.13 -10.56 -22.06
C LEU A 61 -12.32 -10.34 -23.56
N GLN A 62 -13.45 -10.80 -24.12
CA GLN A 62 -13.82 -10.59 -25.52
C GLN A 62 -13.94 -9.09 -25.84
N MET A 63 -14.54 -8.28 -24.96
CA MET A 63 -14.64 -6.82 -25.11
C MET A 63 -13.26 -6.17 -25.20
N VAL A 64 -12.34 -6.50 -24.28
CA VAL A 64 -10.95 -5.97 -24.28
C VAL A 64 -10.17 -6.43 -25.52
N GLN A 65 -10.26 -7.71 -25.89
CA GLN A 65 -9.61 -8.24 -27.09
C GLN A 65 -10.13 -7.57 -28.36
N THR A 66 -11.44 -7.33 -28.46
CA THR A 66 -12.08 -6.67 -29.61
C THR A 66 -11.67 -5.21 -29.71
N LEU A 67 -11.58 -4.48 -28.60
CA LEU A 67 -11.04 -3.12 -28.57
C LEU A 67 -9.59 -3.07 -29.03
N TYR A 68 -8.73 -3.94 -28.48
CA TYR A 68 -7.31 -4.00 -28.82
C TYR A 68 -7.09 -4.37 -30.30
N SER A 69 -7.77 -5.40 -30.81
CA SER A 69 -7.66 -5.83 -32.21
C SER A 69 -8.20 -4.81 -33.21
N ASN A 70 -9.22 -4.04 -32.82
CA ASN A 70 -9.77 -2.95 -33.62
C ASN A 70 -9.01 -1.62 -33.43
N GLY A 71 -7.85 -1.65 -32.76
CA GLY A 71 -6.94 -0.52 -32.73
C GLY A 71 -7.28 0.58 -31.72
N ALA A 72 -7.97 0.28 -30.61
CA ALA A 72 -8.28 1.24 -29.53
C ALA A 72 -7.07 2.09 -29.07
N ASN A 73 -5.85 1.54 -29.18
CA ASN A 73 -4.61 2.26 -28.93
C ASN A 73 -4.42 3.54 -29.78
N SER A 74 -5.08 3.67 -30.95
CA SER A 74 -5.05 4.88 -31.78
C SER A 74 -5.76 6.07 -31.15
N ILE A 75 -6.68 5.84 -30.19
CA ILE A 75 -7.28 6.91 -29.38
C ILE A 75 -6.21 7.53 -28.48
N TRP A 76 -5.40 6.69 -27.84
CA TRP A 76 -4.36 7.08 -26.87
C TRP A 76 -3.04 7.52 -27.52
N GLU A 77 -2.84 7.29 -28.82
CA GLU A 77 -1.60 7.61 -29.56
C GLU A 77 -1.84 8.42 -30.85
N HIS A 78 -2.99 9.10 -30.98
CA HIS A 78 -3.37 9.81 -32.21
C HIS A 78 -2.30 10.79 -32.73
N SER A 79 -1.71 11.64 -31.87
CA SER A 79 -0.61 12.56 -32.25
C SER A 79 0.79 11.93 -32.24
N LEU A 80 0.86 10.60 -32.33
CA LEU A 80 2.06 9.83 -32.70
C LEU A 80 1.86 9.10 -34.04
N LEU A 81 0.60 8.93 -34.48
CA LEU A 81 0.22 8.32 -35.75
C LEU A 81 0.01 9.34 -36.87
N ASP A 82 -0.23 10.61 -36.52
CA ASP A 82 -0.39 11.72 -37.48
C ASP A 82 0.97 12.12 -38.11
N PRO A 83 1.16 11.96 -39.43
CA PRO A 83 2.43 12.26 -40.10
C PRO A 83 2.91 13.71 -39.95
N SER A 84 2.02 14.67 -39.70
CA SER A 84 2.37 16.09 -39.51
C SER A 84 3.08 16.34 -38.17
N SER A 85 2.86 15.47 -37.18
CA SER A 85 3.33 15.61 -35.80
C SER A 85 4.66 14.92 -35.49
N VAL A 86 5.12 14.03 -36.37
CA VAL A 86 6.33 13.19 -36.20
C VAL A 86 7.61 14.03 -35.99
N SER A 87 7.62 15.28 -36.45
CA SER A 87 8.72 16.23 -36.26
C SER A 87 8.92 16.69 -34.81
N SER A 88 7.92 16.52 -33.93
CA SER A 88 7.92 17.17 -32.61
C SER A 88 8.75 16.46 -31.52
N GLY A 89 9.65 15.54 -31.88
CA GLY A 89 10.51 14.78 -30.96
C GLY A 89 9.78 13.78 -30.03
N LYS A 90 8.44 13.71 -30.08
CA LYS A 90 7.62 12.78 -29.31
C LYS A 90 7.80 11.36 -29.85
N ARG A 91 8.60 10.53 -29.18
CA ARG A 91 8.76 9.10 -29.52
C ARG A 91 7.98 8.20 -28.56
N LYS A 92 7.48 7.09 -29.09
CA LYS A 92 7.00 5.95 -28.29
C LYS A 92 8.18 5.25 -27.60
N ALA A 93 7.94 4.64 -26.45
CA ALA A 93 8.96 3.82 -25.78
C ALA A 93 9.26 2.54 -26.58
N ASN A 94 10.49 2.03 -26.47
CA ASN A 94 10.93 0.79 -27.12
C ASN A 94 10.91 -0.38 -26.12
N PRO A 95 10.94 -1.64 -26.59
CA PRO A 95 10.99 -2.80 -25.68
C PRO A 95 12.22 -2.77 -24.77
N GLN A 96 13.35 -2.25 -25.26
CA GLN A 96 14.64 -2.15 -24.56
C GLN A 96 14.84 -0.83 -23.80
N ASP A 97 13.91 0.12 -23.86
CA ASP A 97 13.99 1.34 -23.04
C ASP A 97 13.84 0.97 -21.54
N ARG A 98 14.59 1.63 -20.66
CA ARG A 98 14.50 1.38 -19.20
C ARG A 98 13.10 1.74 -18.69
N VAL A 99 12.58 0.93 -17.75
CA VAL A 99 11.31 1.19 -17.02
C VAL A 99 11.25 2.64 -16.55
N HIS A 100 12.24 3.05 -15.76
CA HIS A 100 12.43 4.43 -15.33
C HIS A 100 13.67 5.06 -15.99
N PRO A 101 13.60 6.31 -16.49
CA PRO A 101 12.40 7.14 -16.61
C PRO A 101 11.57 6.87 -17.87
N HIS A 102 12.16 6.30 -18.95
CA HIS A 102 11.59 6.37 -20.31
C HIS A 102 10.18 5.74 -20.45
N LYS A 103 9.95 4.51 -19.97
CA LYS A 103 8.62 3.89 -20.06
C LYS A 103 7.64 4.58 -19.10
N THR A 104 8.09 4.95 -17.90
CA THR A 104 7.29 5.68 -16.89
C THR A 104 6.75 7.00 -17.44
N ASP A 105 7.62 7.83 -18.02
CA ASP A 105 7.23 9.16 -18.51
C ASP A 105 6.32 9.07 -19.73
N PHE A 106 6.60 8.13 -20.65
CA PHE A 106 5.72 7.87 -21.79
C PHE A 106 4.31 7.42 -21.35
N ILE A 107 4.21 6.49 -20.40
CA ILE A 107 2.93 5.95 -19.92
C ILE A 107 2.13 7.00 -19.13
N LYS A 108 2.80 7.81 -18.31
CA LYS A 108 2.18 8.98 -17.65
C LYS A 108 1.70 10.01 -18.68
N ALA A 109 2.53 10.37 -19.65
CA ALA A 109 2.15 11.27 -20.73
C ALA A 109 0.92 10.74 -21.50
N LYS A 110 0.89 9.43 -21.80
CA LYS A 110 -0.17 8.77 -22.57
C LYS A 110 -1.52 8.68 -21.85
N TYR A 111 -1.56 8.23 -20.59
CA TYR A 111 -2.83 7.92 -19.91
C TYR A 111 -3.22 8.87 -18.78
N GLN A 112 -2.25 9.54 -18.14
CA GLN A 112 -2.49 10.49 -17.05
C GLN A 112 -2.55 11.94 -17.56
N MET A 113 -1.66 12.32 -18.49
CA MET A 113 -1.67 13.65 -19.12
C MET A 113 -2.42 13.69 -20.45
N LEU A 114 -2.82 12.53 -20.98
CA LEU A 114 -3.48 12.35 -22.29
C LEU A 114 -2.76 13.05 -23.46
N ALA A 115 -1.44 13.26 -23.38
CA ALA A 115 -0.64 14.17 -24.21
C ALA A 115 -0.54 13.80 -25.70
N TYR A 116 -1.18 12.70 -26.11
CA TYR A 116 -1.23 12.19 -27.48
C TYR A 116 -2.64 11.98 -28.04
N VAL A 117 -3.73 12.25 -27.29
CA VAL A 117 -5.10 12.12 -27.82
C VAL A 117 -5.44 13.21 -28.85
N HIS A 118 -6.44 13.01 -29.71
CA HIS A 118 -6.86 14.01 -30.70
C HIS A 118 -7.44 15.28 -30.07
N ARG A 119 -8.23 15.14 -28.99
CA ARG A 119 -8.82 16.22 -28.20
C ARG A 119 -8.86 15.79 -26.74
N MET A 120 -8.57 16.71 -25.84
CA MET A 120 -8.75 16.48 -24.40
C MET A 120 -10.22 16.23 -24.07
N PRO A 121 -10.52 15.54 -22.95
CA PRO A 121 -11.87 15.48 -22.41
C PRO A 121 -12.41 16.90 -22.15
N CYS A 122 -13.74 17.05 -22.22
CA CYS A 122 -14.40 18.25 -21.74
C CYS A 122 -14.06 18.50 -20.26
N ARG A 123 -13.88 19.77 -19.88
CA ARG A 123 -13.89 20.17 -18.46
C ARG A 123 -15.31 20.00 -17.92
N GLU A 124 -15.45 19.70 -16.63
CA GLU A 124 -16.74 19.43 -16.01
C GLU A 124 -17.75 20.60 -16.14
N ASP A 125 -17.25 21.84 -16.19
CA ASP A 125 -18.03 23.05 -16.45
C ASP A 125 -18.72 23.06 -17.83
N ASP A 126 -18.15 22.38 -18.84
CA ASP A 126 -18.73 22.25 -20.18
C ASP A 126 -19.83 21.17 -20.19
N SER A 127 -20.89 21.47 -19.44
CA SER A 127 -22.07 20.62 -19.34
C SER A 127 -22.90 20.58 -20.63
N VAL A 128 -22.57 21.37 -21.66
CA VAL A 128 -23.25 21.34 -22.97
C VAL A 128 -22.62 20.26 -23.83
N THR A 129 -21.32 20.36 -24.12
CA THR A 129 -20.61 19.36 -24.93
C THR A 129 -20.65 17.99 -24.26
N THR A 130 -20.54 17.93 -22.92
CA THR A 130 -20.68 16.68 -22.14
C THR A 130 -22.04 16.01 -22.37
N LYS A 131 -23.14 16.77 -22.40
CA LYS A 131 -24.49 16.23 -22.69
C LYS A 131 -24.60 15.74 -24.13
N ASP A 132 -24.04 16.46 -25.09
CA ASP A 132 -24.14 16.08 -26.51
C ASP A 132 -23.23 14.91 -26.88
N LEU A 133 -22.06 14.76 -26.26
CA LEU A 133 -21.26 13.54 -26.30
C LEU A 133 -22.01 12.34 -25.69
N SER A 134 -22.75 12.58 -24.60
CA SER A 134 -23.52 11.52 -23.93
C SER A 134 -24.78 11.09 -24.71
N LYS A 135 -25.45 11.99 -25.43
CA LYS A 135 -26.50 11.66 -26.42
C LYS A 135 -25.93 10.82 -27.58
N GLN A 136 -24.72 11.15 -28.05
CA GLN A 136 -24.02 10.37 -29.08
C GLN A 136 -23.68 8.96 -28.57
N LEU A 137 -23.20 8.83 -27.33
CA LEU A 137 -22.93 7.53 -26.69
C LEU A 137 -24.21 6.68 -26.61
N HIS A 138 -25.28 7.26 -26.05
CA HIS A 138 -26.62 6.64 -25.95
C HIS A 138 -27.13 6.09 -27.30
N SER A 139 -26.89 6.82 -28.39
CA SER A 139 -27.24 6.40 -29.75
C SER A 139 -26.32 5.32 -30.34
N SER A 140 -25.02 5.36 -30.00
CA SER A 140 -23.97 4.53 -30.60
C SER A 140 -23.94 3.10 -30.07
N VAL A 141 -24.21 2.91 -28.77
CA VAL A 141 -24.17 1.61 -28.08
C VAL A 141 -25.25 0.61 -28.53
N ARG A 142 -26.17 1.04 -29.39
CA ARG A 142 -27.08 0.17 -30.16
C ARG A 142 -26.36 -0.68 -31.22
N THR A 143 -25.09 -0.40 -31.50
CA THR A 143 -24.27 -1.08 -32.52
C THR A 143 -22.99 -1.66 -31.90
N GLY A 144 -22.38 -2.66 -32.54
CA GLY A 144 -21.16 -3.30 -32.05
C GLY A 144 -19.86 -2.47 -32.16
N ASN A 145 -19.93 -1.18 -32.50
CA ASN A 145 -18.74 -0.33 -32.63
C ASN A 145 -18.23 0.16 -31.25
N LEU A 146 -17.43 -0.70 -30.62
CA LEU A 146 -16.79 -0.42 -29.33
C LEU A 146 -15.80 0.76 -29.41
N GLU A 147 -15.10 0.93 -30.54
CA GLU A 147 -14.06 1.96 -30.71
C GLU A 147 -14.68 3.37 -30.69
N THR A 148 -15.84 3.56 -31.33
CA THR A 148 -16.61 4.81 -31.27
C THR A 148 -17.11 5.09 -29.86
N CYS A 149 -17.57 4.07 -29.13
CA CYS A 149 -18.09 4.24 -27.78
C CYS A 149 -16.95 4.54 -26.78
N LEU A 150 -15.81 3.85 -26.87
CA LEU A 150 -14.60 4.15 -26.11
C LEU A 150 -14.08 5.57 -26.42
N ARG A 151 -14.12 6.00 -27.69
CA ARG A 151 -13.71 7.34 -28.09
C ARG A 151 -14.62 8.42 -27.49
N LEU A 152 -15.93 8.22 -27.47
CA LEU A 152 -16.89 9.13 -26.82
C LEU A 152 -16.68 9.18 -25.29
N LEU A 153 -16.49 8.02 -24.65
CA LEU A 153 -16.15 7.93 -23.23
C LEU A 153 -14.82 8.65 -22.92
N SER A 154 -13.81 8.52 -23.78
CA SER A 154 -12.52 9.22 -23.63
C SER A 154 -12.58 10.74 -23.80
N LEU A 155 -13.68 11.27 -24.35
CA LEU A 155 -13.94 12.70 -24.48
C LEU A 155 -14.81 13.27 -23.33
N GLY A 156 -15.29 12.42 -22.41
CA GLY A 156 -16.13 12.82 -21.28
C GLY A 156 -17.61 12.44 -21.40
N ALA A 157 -18.01 11.60 -22.36
CA ALA A 157 -19.38 11.06 -22.38
C ALA A 157 -19.67 10.24 -21.11
N GLN A 158 -20.83 10.44 -20.49
CA GLN A 158 -21.19 9.78 -19.23
C GLN A 158 -21.89 8.44 -19.49
N ALA A 159 -21.34 7.33 -18.99
CA ALA A 159 -21.91 6.00 -19.17
C ALA A 159 -23.30 5.84 -18.48
N ASN A 160 -23.51 6.54 -17.37
CA ASN A 160 -24.79 6.65 -16.64
C ASN A 160 -25.70 7.80 -17.12
N PHE A 161 -25.44 8.42 -18.27
CA PHE A 161 -26.26 9.52 -18.78
C PHE A 161 -27.74 9.14 -18.91
N PHE A 162 -28.62 9.89 -18.24
CA PHE A 162 -30.07 9.70 -18.37
C PHE A 162 -30.62 10.59 -19.49
N HIS A 163 -31.07 10.01 -20.60
CA HIS A 163 -31.51 10.79 -21.76
C HIS A 163 -32.91 11.39 -21.52
N PRO A 164 -33.08 12.73 -21.44
CA PRO A 164 -34.33 13.34 -21.00
C PRO A 164 -35.53 12.99 -21.90
N GLU A 165 -35.36 13.03 -23.22
CA GLU A 165 -36.45 12.72 -24.19
C GLU A 165 -36.73 11.21 -24.38
N LYS A 166 -35.82 10.32 -23.97
CA LYS A 166 -35.96 8.85 -24.16
C LYS A 166 -36.22 8.11 -22.84
N GLY A 167 -36.00 8.79 -21.72
CA GLY A 167 -36.28 8.30 -20.37
C GLY A 167 -35.35 7.19 -19.87
N ASN A 168 -34.22 6.92 -20.53
CA ASN A 168 -33.35 5.78 -20.23
C ASN A 168 -31.86 6.08 -20.48
N SER A 169 -31.00 5.18 -19.98
CA SER A 169 -29.53 5.29 -20.09
C SER A 169 -28.92 4.48 -21.24
N PRO A 170 -27.65 4.73 -21.66
CA PRO A 170 -26.96 3.92 -22.65
C PRO A 170 -27.01 2.40 -22.36
N LEU A 171 -26.94 2.00 -21.09
CA LEU A 171 -26.96 0.58 -20.72
C LEU A 171 -28.31 -0.09 -21.03
N HIS A 172 -29.43 0.63 -20.90
CA HIS A 172 -30.75 0.16 -21.34
C HIS A 172 -30.79 -0.08 -22.86
N VAL A 173 -30.17 0.81 -23.64
CA VAL A 173 -30.10 0.70 -25.11
C VAL A 173 -29.22 -0.48 -25.52
N ALA A 174 -28.06 -0.66 -24.90
CA ALA A 174 -27.17 -1.79 -25.14
C ALA A 174 -27.84 -3.13 -24.78
N ALA A 175 -28.50 -3.20 -23.62
CA ALA A 175 -29.20 -4.39 -23.14
C ALA A 175 -30.37 -4.79 -24.05
N LYS A 176 -31.21 -3.82 -24.44
CA LYS A 176 -32.33 -4.04 -25.38
C LYS A 176 -31.88 -4.45 -26.79
N ALA A 177 -30.64 -4.14 -27.17
CA ALA A 177 -30.05 -4.46 -28.47
C ALA A 177 -29.08 -5.67 -28.43
N GLY A 178 -28.99 -6.39 -27.30
CA GLY A 178 -28.13 -7.56 -27.15
C GLY A 178 -26.63 -7.28 -27.24
N GLN A 179 -26.20 -6.03 -27.06
CA GLN A 179 -24.83 -5.61 -27.30
C GLN A 179 -23.93 -5.90 -26.09
N VAL A 180 -23.63 -7.18 -25.86
CA VAL A 180 -22.89 -7.68 -24.68
C VAL A 180 -21.59 -6.90 -24.42
N SER A 181 -20.74 -6.74 -25.44
CA SER A 181 -19.47 -6.02 -25.28
C SER A 181 -19.65 -4.51 -25.04
N GLN A 182 -20.75 -3.90 -25.50
CA GLN A 182 -21.07 -2.50 -25.15
C GLN A 182 -21.51 -2.38 -23.70
N ALA A 183 -22.28 -3.35 -23.19
CA ALA A 183 -22.67 -3.40 -21.79
C ALA A 183 -21.45 -3.56 -20.86
N GLU A 184 -20.49 -4.44 -21.20
CA GLU A 184 -19.21 -4.55 -20.48
C GLU A 184 -18.40 -3.25 -20.51
N LEU A 185 -18.28 -2.59 -21.67
CA LEU A 185 -17.56 -1.32 -21.80
C LEU A 185 -18.22 -0.21 -20.97
N LEU A 186 -19.55 -0.09 -21.01
CA LEU A 186 -20.31 0.85 -20.18
C LEU A 186 -20.14 0.56 -18.69
N ALA A 187 -20.20 -0.70 -18.26
CA ALA A 187 -20.02 -1.11 -16.87
C ALA A 187 -18.61 -0.83 -16.34
N VAL A 188 -17.57 -1.05 -17.17
CA VAL A 188 -16.17 -0.69 -16.85
C VAL A 188 -15.99 0.83 -16.66
N TYR A 189 -16.85 1.63 -17.29
CA TYR A 189 -16.98 3.08 -17.11
C TYR A 189 -18.08 3.48 -16.10
N GLY A 190 -18.52 2.55 -15.25
CA GLY A 190 -19.40 2.81 -14.11
C GLY A 190 -20.90 2.83 -14.38
N ALA A 191 -21.37 2.34 -15.54
CA ALA A 191 -22.81 2.24 -15.81
C ALA A 191 -23.50 1.24 -14.87
N ASP A 192 -24.61 1.66 -14.25
CA ASP A 192 -25.36 0.91 -13.24
C ASP A 192 -26.43 -0.02 -13.87
N PRO A 193 -26.35 -1.35 -13.71
CA PRO A 193 -27.39 -2.29 -14.16
C PRO A 193 -28.68 -2.25 -13.33
N GLY A 194 -28.68 -1.63 -12.15
CA GLY A 194 -29.85 -1.44 -11.29
C GLY A 194 -30.64 -0.16 -11.56
N ALA A 195 -30.10 0.77 -12.37
CA ALA A 195 -30.75 2.04 -12.67
C ALA A 195 -32.08 1.84 -13.42
N LEU A 196 -33.12 2.59 -13.04
CA LEU A 196 -34.46 2.50 -13.63
C LEU A 196 -34.67 3.53 -14.75
N ASP A 197 -35.41 3.14 -15.79
CA ASP A 197 -35.97 4.06 -16.79
C ASP A 197 -37.26 4.75 -16.32
N THR A 198 -37.79 5.69 -17.11
CA THR A 198 -39.09 6.34 -16.84
C THR A 198 -40.29 5.40 -16.84
N GLY A 199 -40.13 4.16 -17.30
CA GLY A 199 -41.13 3.08 -17.20
C GLY A 199 -40.93 2.16 -15.99
N GLY A 200 -39.95 2.44 -15.11
CA GLY A 200 -39.63 1.64 -13.93
C GLY A 200 -38.91 0.32 -14.25
N LYS A 201 -38.26 0.20 -15.40
CA LYS A 201 -37.53 -1.01 -15.82
C LYS A 201 -36.01 -0.82 -15.73
N THR A 202 -35.30 -1.89 -15.39
CA THR A 202 -33.82 -1.93 -15.44
C THR A 202 -33.30 -2.32 -16.84
N PRO A 203 -31.99 -2.12 -17.14
CA PRO A 203 -31.33 -2.76 -18.28
C PRO A 203 -31.50 -4.29 -18.29
N ILE A 204 -31.47 -4.93 -17.12
CA ILE A 204 -31.62 -6.40 -16.99
C ILE A 204 -33.00 -6.82 -17.51
N ASP A 205 -34.06 -6.08 -17.19
CA ASP A 205 -35.41 -6.36 -17.66
C ASP A 205 -35.55 -6.21 -19.18
N TYR A 206 -34.85 -5.24 -19.78
CA TYR A 206 -34.79 -5.12 -21.24
C TYR A 206 -34.03 -6.27 -21.91
N ALA A 207 -32.92 -6.75 -21.32
CA ALA A 207 -32.22 -7.93 -21.82
C ALA A 207 -33.14 -9.17 -21.78
N ARG A 208 -33.84 -9.41 -20.65
CA ARG A 208 -34.82 -10.50 -20.51
C ARG A 208 -35.98 -10.39 -21.50
N GLN A 209 -36.58 -9.20 -21.63
CA GLN A 209 -37.70 -8.95 -22.55
C GLN A 209 -37.31 -9.07 -24.03
N ALA A 210 -36.05 -8.83 -24.38
CA ALA A 210 -35.51 -9.05 -25.73
C ALA A 210 -35.01 -10.50 -25.97
N GLY A 211 -35.06 -11.38 -24.96
CA GLY A 211 -34.59 -12.77 -25.05
C GLY A 211 -33.08 -12.95 -24.87
N HIS A 212 -32.34 -11.91 -24.52
CA HIS A 212 -30.88 -11.93 -24.33
C HIS A 212 -30.50 -12.43 -22.92
N GLN A 213 -30.84 -13.69 -22.60
CA GLN A 213 -30.69 -14.23 -21.24
C GLN A 213 -29.23 -14.24 -20.74
N GLU A 214 -28.26 -14.57 -21.60
CA GLU A 214 -26.83 -14.50 -21.25
C GLU A 214 -26.40 -13.08 -20.83
N LEU A 215 -26.98 -12.05 -21.47
CA LEU A 215 -26.73 -10.65 -21.12
C LEU A 215 -27.48 -10.25 -19.84
N ALA A 216 -28.66 -10.80 -19.58
CA ALA A 216 -29.38 -10.57 -18.33
C ALA A 216 -28.65 -11.17 -17.13
N ASP A 217 -28.22 -12.43 -17.22
CA ASP A 217 -27.43 -13.11 -16.19
C ASP A 217 -26.08 -12.37 -15.98
N ARG A 218 -25.41 -11.93 -17.06
CA ARG A 218 -24.15 -11.18 -16.95
C ARG A 218 -24.31 -9.76 -16.41
N LEU A 219 -25.40 -9.05 -16.72
CA LEU A 219 -25.71 -7.75 -16.11
C LEU A 219 -26.00 -7.88 -14.61
N LEU A 220 -26.62 -8.99 -14.20
CA LEU A 220 -26.84 -9.31 -12.79
C LEU A 220 -25.52 -9.58 -12.06
N GLU A 221 -24.57 -10.32 -12.66
CA GLU A 221 -23.21 -10.44 -12.11
C GLU A 221 -22.52 -9.06 -11.96
N ILE A 222 -22.65 -8.19 -12.97
CA ILE A 222 -22.06 -6.84 -12.95
C ILE A 222 -22.66 -6.00 -11.81
N GLN A 223 -23.96 -6.12 -11.55
CA GLN A 223 -24.65 -5.41 -10.46
C GLN A 223 -24.06 -5.75 -9.08
N TYR A 224 -23.57 -6.99 -8.89
CA TYR A 224 -23.03 -7.48 -7.62
C TYR A 224 -21.50 -7.63 -7.60
N GLU A 225 -20.77 -7.33 -8.69
CA GLU A 225 -19.31 -7.57 -8.82
C GLU A 225 -18.50 -7.01 -7.63
N LEU A 226 -18.92 -5.88 -7.04
CA LEU A 226 -18.32 -5.34 -5.82
C LEU A 226 -18.42 -6.33 -4.65
N THR A 227 -19.63 -6.71 -4.26
CA THR A 227 -19.88 -7.62 -3.13
C THR A 227 -19.44 -9.06 -3.41
N ASP A 228 -19.53 -9.50 -4.66
CA ASP A 228 -18.99 -10.76 -5.14
C ASP A 228 -17.50 -10.86 -4.90
N ARG A 229 -16.73 -9.83 -5.27
CA ARG A 229 -15.27 -9.84 -5.11
C ARG A 229 -14.86 -9.74 -3.66
N LEU A 230 -15.56 -8.93 -2.86
CA LEU A 230 -15.38 -8.87 -1.41
C LEU A 230 -15.64 -10.24 -0.74
N ALA A 231 -16.65 -11.00 -1.18
CA ALA A 231 -16.89 -12.35 -0.68
C ALA A 231 -15.84 -13.36 -1.18
N PHE A 232 -15.49 -13.30 -2.47
CA PHE A 232 -14.50 -14.18 -3.11
C PHE A 232 -13.12 -14.04 -2.45
N TYR A 233 -12.66 -12.83 -2.17
CA TYR A 233 -11.41 -12.54 -1.49
C TYR A 233 -11.27 -13.24 -0.12
N LEU A 234 -12.38 -13.47 0.59
CA LEU A 234 -12.38 -14.11 1.91
C LEU A 234 -12.66 -15.61 1.91
N CYS A 235 -13.35 -16.15 0.90
CA CYS A 235 -13.79 -17.56 0.93
C CYS A 235 -13.66 -18.34 -0.40
N GLY A 236 -13.10 -17.72 -1.45
CA GLY A 236 -12.89 -18.33 -2.76
C GLY A 236 -14.18 -18.68 -3.52
N ARG A 237 -15.32 -18.11 -3.13
CA ARG A 237 -16.65 -18.42 -3.68
C ARG A 237 -17.41 -17.14 -3.99
N LYS A 238 -18.13 -17.13 -5.12
CA LYS A 238 -19.14 -16.12 -5.48
C LYS A 238 -20.56 -16.63 -5.14
N PRO A 239 -21.55 -15.73 -4.97
CA PRO A 239 -22.96 -16.10 -4.81
C PRO A 239 -23.54 -16.74 -6.08
N ASP A 240 -24.63 -17.49 -5.96
CA ASP A 240 -25.41 -17.98 -7.11
C ASP A 240 -26.62 -17.08 -7.34
N HIS A 241 -26.41 -16.09 -8.20
CA HIS A 241 -27.41 -15.10 -8.57
C HIS A 241 -28.60 -15.70 -9.34
N ARG A 242 -28.43 -16.86 -9.98
CA ARG A 242 -29.47 -17.53 -10.78
C ARG A 242 -30.53 -18.18 -9.88
N ASN A 243 -30.12 -18.61 -8.69
CA ASN A 243 -30.97 -19.10 -7.61
C ASN A 243 -31.41 -18.00 -6.63
N GLY A 244 -31.27 -16.71 -7.00
CA GLY A 244 -31.68 -15.57 -6.16
C GLY A 244 -30.78 -15.32 -4.94
N GLN A 245 -29.69 -16.07 -4.76
CA GLN A 245 -28.74 -15.84 -3.67
C GLN A 245 -27.68 -14.83 -4.14
N HIS A 246 -27.93 -13.54 -3.96
CA HIS A 246 -27.00 -12.48 -4.37
C HIS A 246 -25.92 -12.11 -3.34
N PHE A 247 -25.87 -12.79 -2.18
CA PHE A 247 -24.87 -12.52 -1.15
C PHE A 247 -24.35 -13.80 -0.47
N ILE A 248 -23.04 -13.83 -0.26
CA ILE A 248 -22.36 -14.70 0.71
C ILE A 248 -21.83 -13.81 1.83
N ILE A 249 -22.07 -14.19 3.09
CA ILE A 249 -21.49 -13.54 4.27
C ILE A 249 -20.54 -14.56 4.92
N PRO A 250 -19.21 -14.40 4.79
CA PRO A 250 -18.24 -15.28 5.44
C PRO A 250 -18.38 -15.25 6.97
N GLN A 251 -18.08 -16.37 7.63
CA GLN A 251 -17.98 -16.45 9.09
C GLN A 251 -16.50 -16.45 9.49
N MET A 252 -16.16 -15.66 10.51
CA MET A 252 -14.83 -15.71 11.15
C MET A 252 -14.73 -17.00 11.99
N ALA A 253 -13.66 -17.77 11.81
CA ALA A 253 -13.42 -18.98 12.60
C ALA A 253 -13.30 -18.67 14.11
N ASP A 254 -12.64 -17.56 14.44
CA ASP A 254 -12.29 -17.16 15.81
C ASP A 254 -13.41 -16.42 16.54
N ARG A 255 -14.60 -17.04 16.64
CA ARG A 255 -15.72 -16.50 17.45
C ARG A 255 -15.40 -16.42 18.97
N ASN A 256 -14.26 -16.97 19.39
CA ASN A 256 -13.83 -17.11 20.78
C ASN A 256 -12.67 -16.17 21.19
N VAL A 257 -12.18 -15.28 20.30
CA VAL A 257 -11.01 -14.43 20.59
C VAL A 257 -11.42 -13.00 20.99
N SER A 258 -11.12 -12.65 22.25
CA SER A 258 -11.22 -11.30 22.88
C SER A 258 -12.61 -10.63 22.89
N LEU A 259 -13.15 -10.46 24.12
CA LEU A 259 -14.35 -9.66 24.37
C LEU A 259 -14.14 -8.18 23.98
N ASP A 260 -12.95 -7.63 24.23
CA ASP A 260 -12.64 -6.21 24.01
C ASP A 260 -12.57 -5.84 22.52
N LEU A 261 -11.98 -6.72 21.71
CA LEU A 261 -12.02 -6.57 20.24
C LEU A 261 -13.47 -6.61 19.74
N SER A 262 -14.33 -7.42 20.35
CA SER A 262 -15.75 -7.44 20.02
C SER A 262 -16.46 -6.13 20.34
N GLU A 263 -16.09 -5.41 21.41
CA GLU A 263 -16.67 -4.11 21.76
C GLU A 263 -16.28 -3.03 20.74
N PHE A 264 -14.99 -2.94 20.40
CA PHE A 264 -14.52 -2.02 19.37
C PHE A 264 -15.12 -2.34 18.00
N ALA A 265 -15.21 -3.63 17.62
CA ALA A 265 -15.88 -4.07 16.40
C ALA A 265 -17.38 -3.71 16.39
N LYS A 266 -18.12 -3.94 17.48
CA LYS A 266 -19.53 -3.51 17.62
C LYS A 266 -19.68 -1.99 17.45
N ALA A 267 -18.75 -1.20 18.00
CA ALA A 267 -18.75 0.25 17.87
C ALA A 267 -18.41 0.71 16.42
N ALA A 268 -17.45 0.06 15.76
CA ALA A 268 -17.12 0.30 14.37
C ALA A 268 -18.28 -0.07 13.43
N LYS A 269 -18.91 -1.23 13.63
CA LYS A 269 -20.11 -1.68 12.90
C LYS A 269 -21.28 -0.71 13.05
N LYS A 270 -21.52 -0.19 14.27
CA LYS A 270 -22.53 0.88 14.49
C LYS A 270 -22.20 2.17 13.71
N LYS A 271 -20.93 2.55 13.61
CA LYS A 271 -20.51 3.71 12.79
C LYS A 271 -20.70 3.46 11.29
N LEU A 272 -20.34 2.27 10.79
CA LEU A 272 -20.61 1.86 9.41
C LEU A 272 -22.12 1.90 9.09
N GLN A 273 -22.95 1.41 10.01
CA GLN A 273 -24.41 1.43 9.91
C GLN A 273 -25.00 2.85 9.87
N SER A 274 -24.34 3.81 10.52
CA SER A 274 -24.79 5.22 10.53
C SER A 274 -24.46 6.01 9.26
N LEU A 275 -23.67 5.46 8.32
CA LEU A 275 -23.41 6.10 7.03
C LEU A 275 -24.66 6.12 6.13
N THR A 276 -24.82 7.17 5.33
CA THR A 276 -25.79 7.19 4.23
C THR A 276 -25.43 6.14 3.18
N ASN A 277 -26.37 5.77 2.30
CA ASN A 277 -26.09 4.79 1.24
C ASN A 277 -24.92 5.24 0.35
N HIS A 278 -24.94 6.49 -0.11
CA HIS A 278 -23.84 7.09 -0.89
C HIS A 278 -22.48 7.01 -0.16
N GLN A 279 -22.40 7.41 1.12
CA GLN A 279 -21.15 7.33 1.90
C GLN A 279 -20.68 5.89 2.14
N PHE A 280 -21.64 4.96 2.27
CA PHE A 280 -21.36 3.54 2.40
C PHE A 280 -20.84 2.94 1.08
N GLU A 281 -21.43 3.30 -0.07
CA GLU A 281 -20.99 2.92 -1.41
C GLU A 281 -19.59 3.45 -1.71
N GLU A 282 -19.29 4.70 -1.34
CA GLU A 282 -17.94 5.27 -1.45
C GLU A 282 -16.88 4.50 -0.66
N LEU A 283 -17.20 4.12 0.58
CA LEU A 283 -16.33 3.28 1.42
C LEU A 283 -16.22 1.86 0.87
N ALA A 284 -17.30 1.29 0.35
CA ALA A 284 -17.30 -0.04 -0.26
C ALA A 284 -16.43 -0.08 -1.54
N MET A 285 -16.44 0.97 -2.35
CA MET A 285 -15.52 1.15 -3.48
C MET A 285 -14.07 1.32 -3.02
N ASP A 286 -13.82 2.11 -1.96
CA ASP A 286 -12.46 2.29 -1.43
C ASP A 286 -11.88 0.97 -0.85
N VAL A 287 -12.71 0.09 -0.29
CA VAL A 287 -12.31 -1.26 0.17
C VAL A 287 -12.20 -2.26 -0.98
N TYR A 288 -13.07 -2.19 -2.00
CA TYR A 288 -12.95 -2.98 -3.23
C TYR A 288 -11.62 -2.69 -3.95
N ASP A 289 -11.20 -1.42 -4.01
CA ASP A 289 -9.92 -1.03 -4.57
C ASP A 289 -8.73 -1.64 -3.81
N GLU A 290 -8.79 -1.71 -2.47
CA GLU A 290 -7.74 -2.36 -1.66
C GLU A 290 -7.75 -3.88 -1.83
N VAL A 291 -8.91 -4.53 -2.02
CA VAL A 291 -8.99 -5.94 -2.42
C VAL A 291 -8.33 -6.14 -3.80
N ASP A 292 -8.68 -5.32 -4.79
CA ASP A 292 -8.06 -5.34 -6.13
C ASP A 292 -6.54 -5.19 -6.04
N ARG A 293 -6.05 -4.27 -5.19
CA ARG A 293 -4.60 -4.08 -4.94
C ARG A 293 -3.95 -5.31 -4.29
N ARG A 294 -4.56 -5.90 -3.26
CA ARG A 294 -4.02 -7.08 -2.55
C ARG A 294 -3.99 -8.33 -3.43
N GLU A 295 -5.02 -8.55 -4.24
CA GLU A 295 -5.05 -9.62 -5.24
C GLU A 295 -4.01 -9.38 -6.35
N MET A 296 -3.90 -8.14 -6.84
CA MET A 296 -2.92 -7.73 -7.84
C MET A 296 -1.48 -7.95 -7.37
N ASP A 297 -1.18 -7.65 -6.10
CA ASP A 297 0.14 -7.90 -5.50
C ASP A 297 0.45 -9.40 -5.43
N ALA A 298 -0.52 -10.24 -5.06
CA ALA A 298 -0.35 -11.70 -5.03
C ALA A 298 -0.11 -12.28 -6.43
N VAL A 299 -0.86 -11.83 -7.44
CA VAL A 299 -0.64 -12.22 -8.85
C VAL A 299 0.71 -11.72 -9.36
N TRP A 300 1.12 -10.50 -9.01
CA TRP A 300 2.43 -9.95 -9.37
C TRP A 300 3.58 -10.81 -8.79
N LEU A 301 3.51 -11.16 -7.51
CA LEU A 301 4.49 -12.04 -6.86
C LEU A 301 4.53 -13.45 -7.46
N ALA A 302 3.39 -13.97 -7.94
CA ALA A 302 3.30 -15.29 -8.57
C ALA A 302 3.73 -15.33 -10.05
N THR A 303 3.83 -14.18 -10.72
CA THR A 303 4.13 -14.07 -12.17
C THR A 303 5.49 -13.47 -12.47
N GLN A 304 6.07 -12.70 -11.55
CA GLN A 304 7.41 -12.12 -11.73
C GLN A 304 8.54 -13.11 -11.46
N ASN A 305 9.58 -13.04 -12.29
CA ASN A 305 10.85 -13.70 -12.01
C ASN A 305 11.55 -13.05 -10.81
N HIS A 306 12.30 -13.81 -10.02
CA HIS A 306 13.02 -13.28 -8.84
C HIS A 306 13.89 -12.05 -9.14
N SER A 307 14.40 -11.89 -10.37
CA SER A 307 15.20 -10.72 -10.77
C SER A 307 14.42 -9.41 -10.93
N SER A 308 13.11 -9.43 -11.16
CA SER A 308 12.29 -8.20 -11.26
C SER A 308 11.64 -7.80 -9.94
N LEU A 309 11.56 -8.72 -8.97
CA LEU A 309 11.05 -8.47 -7.61
C LEU A 309 12.04 -7.71 -6.70
N VAL A 310 13.32 -7.61 -7.10
CA VAL A 310 14.40 -7.00 -6.28
C VAL A 310 14.59 -5.50 -6.57
N THR A 311 13.78 -4.90 -7.47
CA THR A 311 13.84 -3.46 -7.76
C THR A 311 12.70 -2.69 -7.09
N ASP A 312 13.04 -1.88 -6.07
CA ASP A 312 12.12 -1.06 -5.24
C ASP A 312 11.13 -0.20 -6.04
N THR A 313 11.47 0.17 -7.28
CA THR A 313 10.69 1.07 -8.15
C THR A 313 9.39 0.47 -8.70
N THR A 314 9.02 -0.76 -8.33
CA THR A 314 7.86 -1.49 -8.87
C THR A 314 6.79 -1.88 -7.84
N VAL A 315 7.01 -1.58 -6.56
CA VAL A 315 6.09 -1.93 -5.47
C VAL A 315 5.03 -0.84 -5.27
N VAL A 316 3.77 -1.23 -5.11
CA VAL A 316 2.63 -0.31 -4.87
C VAL A 316 2.03 -0.63 -3.47
N PRO A 317 2.69 -0.20 -2.38
CA PRO A 317 2.41 -0.70 -1.02
C PRO A 317 1.08 -0.21 -0.43
N PHE A 318 0.43 0.75 -1.07
CA PHE A 318 -0.89 1.27 -0.73
C PHE A 318 -1.55 1.85 -1.99
N LEU A 319 -2.85 2.16 -1.92
CA LEU A 319 -3.59 2.70 -3.06
C LEU A 319 -2.98 4.02 -3.59
N PRO A 320 -2.70 4.13 -4.90
CA PRO A 320 -2.28 5.38 -5.52
C PRO A 320 -3.27 6.52 -5.29
N VAL A 321 -2.74 7.74 -5.23
CA VAL A 321 -3.53 8.97 -5.09
C VAL A 321 -4.38 9.17 -6.35
N ASN A 322 -5.69 9.37 -6.17
CA ASN A 322 -6.57 9.87 -7.22
C ASN A 322 -6.64 11.41 -7.11
N PRO A 323 -6.25 12.19 -8.13
CA PRO A 323 -6.35 13.65 -8.12
C PRO A 323 -7.77 14.16 -7.87
N GLU A 324 -8.79 13.44 -8.36
CA GLU A 324 -10.20 13.82 -8.23
C GLU A 324 -10.76 13.60 -6.80
N TYR A 325 -9.98 13.03 -5.89
CA TYR A 325 -10.39 12.76 -4.51
C TYR A 325 -9.71 13.71 -3.52
N SER A 326 -10.47 14.13 -2.50
CA SER A 326 -9.93 14.94 -1.40
C SER A 326 -8.76 14.24 -0.71
N SER A 327 -7.85 15.04 -0.14
CA SER A 327 -6.72 14.54 0.65
C SER A 327 -7.17 13.61 1.79
N THR A 328 -8.31 13.90 2.41
CA THR A 328 -8.95 13.05 3.43
C THR A 328 -9.35 11.68 2.88
N ARG A 329 -9.98 11.61 1.71
CA ARG A 329 -10.39 10.32 1.10
C ARG A 329 -9.17 9.52 0.62
N ASN A 330 -8.21 10.17 -0.03
CA ASN A 330 -6.95 9.53 -0.41
C ASN A 330 -6.20 8.98 0.82
N GLN A 331 -6.14 9.72 1.92
CA GLN A 331 -5.57 9.24 3.19
C GLN A 331 -6.39 8.10 3.81
N GLY A 332 -7.72 8.09 3.65
CA GLY A 332 -8.59 6.99 4.05
C GLY A 332 -8.25 5.69 3.30
N ARG A 333 -8.26 5.75 1.97
CA ARG A 333 -7.87 4.67 1.06
C ARG A 333 -6.49 4.10 1.40
N GLN A 334 -5.50 4.96 1.60
CA GLN A 334 -4.13 4.55 1.93
C GLN A 334 -3.96 3.94 3.33
N LYS A 335 -4.86 4.24 4.29
CA LYS A 335 -4.86 3.58 5.60
C LYS A 335 -5.33 2.12 5.52
N LEU A 336 -6.12 1.72 4.52
CA LEU A 336 -6.60 0.33 4.37
C LEU A 336 -5.45 -0.67 4.18
N ALA A 337 -4.37 -0.25 3.52
CA ALA A 337 -3.14 -1.05 3.38
C ALA A 337 -2.42 -1.33 4.72
N ARG A 338 -2.74 -0.60 5.79
CA ARG A 338 -2.20 -0.85 7.13
C ARG A 338 -3.00 -1.88 7.94
N PHE A 339 -4.19 -2.27 7.48
CA PHE A 339 -5.02 -3.25 8.19
C PHE A 339 -4.42 -4.65 8.03
N ASN A 340 -4.20 -5.33 9.15
CA ASN A 340 -3.81 -6.74 9.15
C ASN A 340 -4.94 -7.63 8.59
N ALA A 341 -4.66 -8.91 8.35
CA ALA A 341 -5.61 -9.82 7.71
C ALA A 341 -6.95 -9.94 8.48
N HIS A 342 -6.91 -9.97 9.81
CA HIS A 342 -8.09 -10.09 10.67
C HIS A 342 -8.91 -8.79 10.73
N GLU A 343 -8.24 -7.64 10.86
CA GLU A 343 -8.87 -6.30 10.80
C GLU A 343 -9.57 -6.09 9.45
N PHE A 344 -8.89 -6.42 8.36
CA PHE A 344 -9.41 -6.24 7.00
C PHE A 344 -10.57 -7.21 6.70
N ALA A 345 -10.46 -8.48 7.10
CA ALA A 345 -11.55 -9.45 6.98
C ALA A 345 -12.79 -9.01 7.79
N THR A 346 -12.60 -8.47 8.99
CA THR A 346 -13.70 -7.93 9.81
C THR A 346 -14.44 -6.79 9.08
N LEU A 347 -13.69 -5.82 8.53
CA LEU A 347 -14.26 -4.71 7.77
C LEU A 347 -15.03 -5.19 6.52
N VAL A 348 -14.47 -6.15 5.78
CA VAL A 348 -15.09 -6.71 4.57
C VAL A 348 -16.38 -7.49 4.91
N ILE A 349 -16.39 -8.31 5.98
CA ILE A 349 -17.60 -9.02 6.45
C ILE A 349 -18.67 -8.04 6.93
N ASP A 350 -18.27 -6.96 7.61
CA ASP A 350 -19.20 -5.91 8.03
C ASP A 350 -19.81 -5.18 6.83
N ILE A 351 -19.03 -4.82 5.81
CA ILE A 351 -19.53 -4.21 4.56
C ILE A 351 -20.48 -5.15 3.82
N LEU A 352 -20.14 -6.43 3.67
CA LEU A 352 -21.03 -7.44 3.05
C LEU A 352 -22.36 -7.57 3.83
N THR A 353 -22.30 -7.54 5.16
CA THR A 353 -23.48 -7.58 6.03
C THR A 353 -24.33 -6.31 5.89
N ASP A 354 -23.69 -5.14 5.77
CA ASP A 354 -24.36 -3.85 5.62
C ASP A 354 -25.06 -3.72 4.26
N ALA A 355 -24.38 -4.10 3.17
CA ALA A 355 -24.93 -4.11 1.81
C ALA A 355 -26.19 -5.00 1.74
N LYS A 356 -26.12 -6.22 2.30
CA LYS A 356 -27.25 -7.15 2.37
C LYS A 356 -28.44 -6.59 3.19
N ARG A 357 -28.17 -5.79 4.23
CA ARG A 357 -29.25 -5.08 4.96
C ARG A 357 -29.83 -3.94 4.12
N ARG A 358 -28.98 -3.12 3.49
CA ARG A 358 -29.42 -1.94 2.72
C ARG A 358 -30.31 -2.32 1.54
N GLN A 359 -29.98 -3.38 0.80
CA GLN A 359 -30.84 -3.84 -0.30
C GLN A 359 -32.20 -4.38 0.19
N ARG A 360 -32.26 -5.05 1.34
CA ARG A 360 -33.54 -5.45 1.98
C ARG A 360 -34.37 -4.27 2.48
N GLY A 361 -33.76 -3.10 2.65
CA GLY A 361 -34.45 -1.85 2.97
C GLY A 361 -34.98 -1.09 1.76
N THR A 362 -34.54 -1.42 0.54
CA THR A 362 -35.02 -0.80 -0.71
C THR A 362 -36.01 -1.67 -1.49
N SER A 363 -36.08 -2.98 -1.21
CA SER A 363 -37.04 -3.91 -1.81
C SER A 363 -38.46 -3.73 -1.24
N CYS A 364 -39.19 -2.72 -1.72
CA CYS A 364 -40.62 -2.56 -1.45
C CYS A 364 -41.47 -3.15 -2.60
N GLU A 365 -41.70 -4.46 -2.55
CA GLU A 365 -42.72 -5.13 -3.36
C GLU A 365 -43.76 -5.81 -2.46
N SER A 366 -45.04 -5.56 -2.74
CA SER A 366 -46.23 -6.28 -2.23
C SER A 366 -46.42 -6.44 -0.71
N PRO A 367 -47.16 -5.54 -0.03
CA PRO A 367 -47.66 -5.78 1.32
C PRO A 367 -48.82 -6.77 1.30
N ARG A 368 -48.52 -8.07 1.14
CA ARG A 368 -49.50 -9.18 1.15
C ARG A 368 -49.26 -10.26 2.21
N GLU A 369 -48.04 -10.40 2.72
CA GLU A 369 -47.71 -11.45 3.70
C GLU A 369 -48.04 -11.02 5.15
N ASP A 370 -47.97 -9.73 5.48
CA ASP A 370 -48.28 -9.21 6.83
C ASP A 370 -49.74 -9.45 7.28
N ILE A 371 -50.67 -9.58 6.33
CA ILE A 371 -52.11 -9.69 6.62
C ILE A 371 -52.45 -11.03 7.28
N GLU A 372 -51.76 -12.13 6.93
CA GLU A 372 -52.08 -13.45 7.48
C GLU A 372 -51.62 -13.61 8.94
N LEU A 373 -50.52 -12.95 9.33
CA LEU A 373 -50.05 -12.92 10.71
C LEU A 373 -50.95 -12.07 11.62
N ILE A 374 -51.43 -10.92 11.13
CA ILE A 374 -52.30 -10.03 11.91
C ILE A 374 -53.68 -10.69 12.17
N LEU A 375 -54.25 -11.41 11.20
CA LEU A 375 -55.53 -12.09 11.37
C LEU A 375 -55.50 -13.26 12.38
N LYS A 376 -54.33 -13.89 12.60
CA LYS A 376 -54.16 -14.92 13.65
C LYS A 376 -53.98 -14.34 15.05
N GLY A 377 -53.63 -13.07 15.21
CA GLY A 377 -53.34 -12.44 16.51
C GLY A 377 -54.54 -11.87 17.29
N ILE A 378 -55.73 -11.81 16.69
CA ILE A 378 -56.90 -11.11 17.26
C ILE A 378 -57.91 -12.10 17.92
N GLY A 379 -57.71 -13.40 17.74
CA GLY A 379 -58.57 -14.44 18.33
C GLY A 379 -58.11 -14.91 19.71
N SER A 380 -58.80 -14.46 20.77
CA SER A 380 -58.75 -14.98 22.16
C SER A 380 -57.54 -14.54 23.01
N ARG A 381 -57.67 -14.06 24.26
CA ARG A 381 -58.80 -13.43 25.01
C ARG A 381 -58.27 -12.80 26.30
N HIS A 382 -59.02 -11.87 26.92
CA HIS A 382 -58.96 -11.63 28.36
C HIS A 382 -59.76 -12.70 29.11
N GLY A 383 -59.41 -12.99 30.37
CA GLY A 383 -60.31 -13.70 31.30
C GLY A 383 -59.58 -14.63 32.29
N SER A 384 -59.60 -14.26 33.57
CA SER A 384 -59.02 -14.95 34.73
C SER A 384 -59.62 -16.34 35.06
N GLU A 385 -58.98 -16.97 36.05
CA GLU A 385 -59.58 -17.82 37.11
C GLU A 385 -59.93 -19.31 36.83
N SER A 386 -59.03 -20.17 37.34
CA SER A 386 -59.29 -21.32 38.24
C SER A 386 -60.40 -22.37 37.94
N GLN A 387 -60.03 -23.66 37.89
CA GLN A 387 -60.21 -24.63 39.00
C GLN A 387 -60.44 -26.10 38.55
N ASP A 388 -59.70 -27.02 39.20
CA ASP A 388 -59.91 -28.48 39.46
C ASP A 388 -60.08 -29.57 38.35
N ASN A 389 -59.66 -30.78 38.79
CA ASN A 389 -59.96 -32.15 38.34
C ASN A 389 -59.24 -32.77 37.12
N GLU A 390 -58.20 -33.54 37.46
CA GLU A 390 -58.06 -35.00 37.23
C GLU A 390 -58.83 -35.67 36.07
N ASP A 391 -58.10 -36.33 35.17
CA ASP A 391 -58.25 -37.78 34.95
C ASP A 391 -57.03 -38.36 34.17
N GLN A 392 -56.51 -39.53 34.60
CA GLN A 392 -55.45 -40.31 33.92
C GLN A 392 -55.67 -41.80 34.16
N PRO A 393 -55.52 -42.64 33.13
CA PRO A 393 -54.97 -43.97 33.32
C PRO A 393 -53.83 -44.31 32.35
N ASP A 394 -52.99 -45.27 32.76
CA ASP A 394 -51.68 -45.54 32.16
C ASP A 394 -51.70 -46.47 30.94
N TYR A 395 -50.63 -46.42 30.15
CA TYR A 395 -50.05 -47.63 29.56
C TYR A 395 -48.53 -47.52 29.41
N ASP A 396 -47.80 -48.47 30.00
CA ASP A 396 -46.35 -48.61 29.96
C ASP A 396 -45.96 -49.86 29.15
N SER A 397 -44.89 -49.76 28.33
CA SER A 397 -44.07 -50.91 27.89
C SER A 397 -42.85 -50.47 27.06
N VAL A 398 -41.70 -50.40 27.75
CA VAL A 398 -40.34 -50.87 27.36
C VAL A 398 -39.72 -50.62 25.96
N ALA A 399 -38.39 -50.53 25.95
CA ALA A 399 -37.55 -50.35 24.78
C ALA A 399 -37.24 -51.65 24.01
N SER A 400 -36.60 -51.51 22.85
CA SER A 400 -35.84 -52.58 22.18
C SER A 400 -34.69 -51.96 21.39
N ASP A 401 -33.47 -52.44 21.60
CA ASP A 401 -32.34 -52.27 20.67
C ASP A 401 -32.53 -53.20 19.45
N GLU A 402 -31.77 -52.98 18.36
CA GLU A 402 -31.00 -54.02 17.65
C GLU A 402 -30.08 -53.36 16.59
N ASP A 403 -28.77 -53.54 16.73
CA ASP A 403 -27.78 -53.29 15.66
C ASP A 403 -27.76 -54.46 14.68
N LEU A 404 -27.67 -54.19 13.36
CA LEU A 404 -27.21 -55.18 12.38
C LEU A 404 -26.42 -54.55 11.22
N GLU A 405 -25.12 -54.84 11.16
CA GLU A 405 -24.30 -54.67 9.95
C GLU A 405 -24.68 -55.67 8.85
N ARG A 406 -24.28 -55.39 7.60
CA ARG A 406 -24.17 -56.41 6.53
C ARG A 406 -23.17 -56.02 5.43
N GLU A 407 -22.13 -56.85 5.32
CA GLU A 407 -21.14 -56.91 4.23
C GLU A 407 -21.25 -58.33 3.56
N PRO A 408 -20.48 -58.73 2.54
CA PRO A 408 -21.05 -59.07 1.25
C PRO A 408 -21.07 -60.59 0.93
N THR A 409 -21.65 -60.95 -0.22
CA THR A 409 -21.50 -62.27 -0.84
C THR A 409 -21.22 -62.16 -2.35
N SER A 410 -20.58 -63.17 -2.94
CA SER A 410 -20.01 -63.12 -4.29
C SER A 410 -20.57 -64.21 -5.23
N GLY A 411 -20.40 -64.02 -6.55
CA GLY A 411 -20.07 -65.16 -7.42
C GLY A 411 -20.80 -65.34 -8.78
N ASN A 412 -20.07 -64.96 -9.84
CA ASN A 412 -19.54 -65.91 -10.86
C ASN A 412 -20.25 -66.09 -12.24
N ASN A 413 -19.40 -66.31 -13.27
CA ASN A 413 -19.62 -66.74 -14.67
C ASN A 413 -20.36 -65.78 -15.64
N GLY A 414 -19.90 -65.57 -16.88
CA GLY A 414 -18.60 -65.94 -17.49
C GLY A 414 -18.55 -65.90 -19.04
N LYS A 415 -17.32 -65.85 -19.59
CA LYS A 415 -16.90 -65.97 -21.03
C LYS A 415 -17.26 -64.83 -22.00
N GLU A 416 -16.59 -64.66 -23.15
CA GLU A 416 -15.14 -64.61 -23.49
C GLU A 416 -14.94 -64.38 -25.02
N GLY A 417 -13.85 -63.69 -25.42
CA GLY A 417 -13.34 -63.65 -26.81
C GLY A 417 -13.65 -62.36 -27.62
N ARG A 418 -12.78 -61.89 -28.54
CA ARG A 418 -11.50 -62.46 -29.03
C ARG A 418 -10.54 -61.43 -29.69
N THR A 419 -9.46 -61.09 -28.98
CA THR A 419 -8.06 -60.82 -29.43
C THR A 419 -7.68 -59.77 -30.51
N LYS A 420 -6.66 -58.94 -30.16
CA LYS A 420 -5.47 -58.41 -30.91
C LYS A 420 -5.31 -56.88 -30.76
N SER A 421 -4.32 -56.32 -30.06
CA SER A 421 -2.85 -56.24 -30.35
C SER A 421 -2.54 -55.50 -31.67
N SER A 422 -1.95 -54.30 -31.73
CA SER A 422 -1.32 -53.42 -30.72
C SER A 422 -1.46 -51.93 -31.16
N GLU A 423 -0.68 -50.87 -30.82
CA GLU A 423 0.56 -50.65 -30.04
C GLU A 423 0.72 -49.15 -29.65
N SER A 424 1.83 -48.77 -29.00
CA SER A 424 2.31 -47.39 -28.66
C SER A 424 1.59 -46.57 -27.57
N SER A 425 2.41 -45.86 -26.79
CA SER A 425 2.09 -44.92 -25.71
C SER A 425 1.84 -43.49 -26.27
N ASP A 426 1.43 -42.44 -25.54
CA ASP A 426 1.67 -42.12 -24.11
C ASP A 426 0.59 -41.24 -23.45
N LEU A 427 0.56 -41.31 -22.12
CA LEU A 427 -0.03 -40.38 -21.13
C LEU A 427 -1.42 -39.76 -21.42
N SER A 428 -2.45 -40.36 -20.82
CA SER A 428 -3.74 -39.71 -20.52
C SER A 428 -4.08 -39.90 -19.04
N ASP A 429 -4.57 -38.85 -18.36
CA ASP A 429 -5.04 -38.96 -16.97
C ASP A 429 -6.14 -40.04 -16.85
N GLY A 430 -5.85 -41.07 -16.05
CA GLY A 430 -6.83 -42.08 -15.65
C GLY A 430 -7.60 -41.64 -14.40
N PRO A 431 -8.77 -42.26 -14.12
CA PRO A 431 -9.42 -42.07 -12.83
C PRO A 431 -8.52 -42.61 -11.71
N ILE A 432 -8.21 -41.76 -10.72
CA ILE A 432 -7.33 -42.05 -9.58
C ILE A 432 -7.74 -43.38 -8.94
N THR A 433 -6.79 -44.30 -8.80
CA THR A 433 -7.06 -45.60 -8.21
C THR A 433 -7.29 -45.50 -6.70
N VAL A 434 -8.07 -46.44 -6.14
CA VAL A 434 -8.31 -46.53 -4.70
C VAL A 434 -6.99 -46.71 -3.93
N GLN A 435 -5.99 -47.35 -4.55
CA GLN A 435 -4.66 -47.53 -3.97
C GLN A 435 -3.92 -46.19 -3.81
N GLU A 436 -3.85 -45.37 -4.87
CA GLU A 436 -3.23 -44.04 -4.81
C GLU A 436 -3.94 -43.13 -3.80
N PHE A 437 -5.27 -43.19 -3.72
CA PHE A 437 -6.04 -42.47 -2.70
C PHE A 437 -5.69 -42.90 -1.27
N LEU A 438 -5.51 -44.21 -1.02
CA LEU A 438 -5.12 -44.73 0.29
C LEU A 438 -3.67 -44.35 0.65
N GLU A 439 -2.75 -44.34 -0.32
CA GLU A 439 -1.36 -43.91 -0.12
C GLU A 439 -1.28 -42.41 0.19
N VAL A 440 -2.01 -41.56 -0.55
CA VAL A 440 -2.13 -40.12 -0.26
C VAL A 440 -2.78 -39.87 1.11
N LYS A 441 -3.82 -40.64 1.48
CA LYS A 441 -4.44 -40.56 2.81
C LYS A 441 -3.45 -40.94 3.92
N SER A 442 -2.65 -41.99 3.72
CA SER A 442 -1.60 -42.38 4.65
C SER A 442 -0.53 -41.28 4.80
N ALA A 443 -0.06 -40.72 3.69
CA ALA A 443 0.90 -39.61 3.67
C ALA A 443 0.36 -38.35 4.36
N LEU A 444 -0.93 -38.04 4.17
CA LEU A 444 -1.61 -36.92 4.83
C LEU A 444 -1.62 -37.10 6.35
N THR A 445 -2.09 -38.25 6.86
CA THR A 445 -2.11 -38.50 8.32
C THR A 445 -0.72 -38.49 8.96
N ALA A 446 0.31 -38.96 8.26
CA ALA A 446 1.70 -38.87 8.70
C ALA A 446 2.20 -37.40 8.74
N SER A 447 1.76 -36.57 7.79
CA SER A 447 2.06 -35.13 7.78
C SER A 447 1.36 -34.39 8.93
N GLU A 448 0.07 -34.69 9.17
CA GLU A 448 -0.71 -34.12 10.28
C GLU A 448 -0.09 -34.45 11.65
N ALA A 449 0.31 -35.70 11.88
CA ALA A 449 1.03 -36.10 13.09
C ALA A 449 2.35 -35.32 13.27
N LYS A 450 3.10 -35.12 12.18
CA LYS A 450 4.35 -34.35 12.19
C LYS A 450 4.12 -32.86 12.47
N ILE A 451 3.04 -32.29 11.96
CA ILE A 451 2.62 -30.91 12.24
C ILE A 451 2.24 -30.77 13.72
N GLN A 452 1.45 -31.68 14.28
CA GLN A 452 1.09 -31.67 15.71
C GLN A 452 2.34 -31.78 16.62
N GLN A 453 3.31 -32.62 16.25
CA GLN A 453 4.56 -32.73 17.01
C GLN A 453 5.42 -31.45 16.92
N LEU A 454 5.49 -30.81 15.75
CA LEU A 454 6.16 -29.51 15.59
C LEU A 454 5.48 -28.40 16.40
N LEU A 455 4.14 -28.34 16.42
CA LEU A 455 3.38 -27.41 17.25
C LEU A 455 3.69 -27.62 18.74
N LYS A 456 3.71 -28.87 19.21
CA LYS A 456 4.04 -29.21 20.61
C LYS A 456 5.47 -28.78 21.01
N VAL A 457 6.44 -28.94 20.12
CA VAL A 457 7.82 -28.46 20.34
C VAL A 457 7.88 -26.93 20.35
N ASN A 458 7.13 -26.25 19.47
CA ASN A 458 7.10 -24.79 19.41
C ASN A 458 6.43 -24.17 20.66
N CYS A 459 5.37 -24.79 21.18
CA CYS A 459 4.81 -24.43 22.49
C CYS A 459 5.86 -24.54 23.60
N HIS A 460 6.56 -25.68 23.71
CA HIS A 460 7.59 -25.87 24.75
C HIS A 460 8.74 -24.85 24.63
N LEU A 461 9.24 -24.58 23.42
CA LEU A 461 10.25 -23.53 23.17
C LEU A 461 9.75 -22.14 23.59
N SER A 462 8.48 -21.84 23.37
CA SER A 462 7.86 -20.58 23.81
C SER A 462 7.77 -20.48 25.34
N GLU A 463 7.59 -21.60 26.04
CA GLU A 463 7.59 -21.63 27.51
C GLU A 463 8.99 -21.49 28.09
N GLU A 464 10.01 -22.12 27.50
CA GLU A 464 11.42 -21.93 27.88
C GLU A 464 11.87 -20.48 27.64
N LEU A 465 11.54 -19.88 26.50
CA LEU A 465 11.82 -18.46 26.23
C LEU A 465 11.13 -17.54 27.25
N ARG A 466 9.89 -17.84 27.63
CA ARG A 466 9.17 -17.12 28.70
C ARG A 466 9.89 -17.26 30.04
N MET A 467 10.32 -18.47 30.42
CA MET A 467 11.08 -18.70 31.67
C MET A 467 12.45 -18.01 31.65
N MET A 468 13.16 -18.00 30.51
CA MET A 468 14.40 -17.25 30.34
C MET A 468 14.16 -15.75 30.51
N GLN A 469 13.13 -15.20 29.89
CA GLN A 469 12.77 -13.78 30.03
C GLN A 469 12.43 -13.42 31.49
N THR A 470 11.70 -14.27 32.22
CA THR A 470 11.43 -14.06 33.65
C THR A 470 12.70 -14.09 34.49
N LYS A 471 13.62 -15.05 34.24
CA LYS A 471 14.92 -15.13 34.93
C LYS A 471 15.80 -13.90 34.63
N LEU A 472 15.85 -13.45 33.38
CA LEU A 472 16.60 -12.27 32.96
C LEU A 472 16.07 -11.01 33.66
N ASN A 473 14.74 -10.81 33.66
CA ASN A 473 14.11 -9.70 34.39
C ASN A 473 14.44 -9.76 35.90
N SER A 474 14.41 -10.94 36.52
CA SER A 474 14.76 -11.14 37.93
C SER A 474 16.22 -10.75 38.22
N LEU A 475 17.17 -11.25 37.43
CA LEU A 475 18.59 -10.92 37.55
C LEU A 475 18.88 -9.43 37.27
N GLN A 476 18.06 -8.78 36.44
CA GLN A 476 18.17 -7.35 36.16
C GLN A 476 17.59 -6.50 37.30
N THR A 477 16.51 -6.94 37.96
CA THR A 477 16.06 -6.31 39.23
C THR A 477 17.07 -6.51 40.36
N GLU A 478 17.68 -7.68 40.48
CA GLU A 478 18.72 -7.96 41.48
C GLU A 478 19.99 -7.13 41.25
N ASN A 479 20.49 -7.05 40.02
CA ASN A 479 21.56 -6.12 39.65
C ASN A 479 21.21 -4.66 39.98
N SER A 480 19.96 -4.25 39.74
CA SER A 480 19.51 -2.90 40.08
C SER A 480 19.59 -2.66 41.59
N SER A 481 19.11 -3.60 42.41
CA SER A 481 19.20 -3.54 43.87
C SER A 481 20.64 -3.54 44.38
N LEU A 482 21.53 -4.35 43.83
CA LEU A 482 22.95 -4.39 44.20
C LEU A 482 23.67 -3.08 43.85
N ARG A 483 23.33 -2.45 42.72
CA ARG A 483 23.84 -1.11 42.36
C ARG A 483 23.30 0.00 43.28
N TRP A 484 22.10 -0.15 43.85
CA TRP A 484 21.58 0.77 44.87
C TRP A 484 22.17 0.55 46.27
N GLN A 485 22.60 -0.67 46.61
CA GLN A 485 23.35 -0.95 47.85
C GLN A 485 24.81 -0.45 47.77
N SER A 486 25.35 -0.29 46.56
CA SER A 486 26.70 0.23 46.30
C SER A 486 26.71 1.77 46.26
N GLY A 487 26.60 2.41 47.43
CA GLY A 487 26.56 3.88 47.55
C GLY A 487 27.81 4.61 47.02
N PRO A 488 27.69 5.88 46.60
CA PRO A 488 28.77 6.61 45.93
C PRO A 488 29.91 6.99 46.87
N GLN A 489 31.15 6.62 46.52
CA GLN A 489 32.35 7.18 47.16
C GLN A 489 32.69 8.56 46.57
N HIS A 490 33.19 9.46 47.42
CA HIS A 490 33.36 10.88 47.12
C HIS A 490 34.75 11.36 47.57
N SER A 491 35.66 11.53 46.61
CA SER A 491 36.99 12.15 46.78
C SER A 491 37.49 12.57 45.39
N GLN A 492 37.53 13.87 45.08
CA GLN A 492 38.63 14.80 45.37
C GLN A 492 39.86 14.62 44.46
N ASP A 493 40.10 15.64 43.64
CA ASP A 493 41.40 16.04 43.05
C ASP A 493 42.48 16.16 44.15
N PRO A 494 43.80 16.01 43.87
CA PRO A 494 44.46 16.90 42.89
C PRO A 494 45.57 16.31 42.01
N SER A 495 46.03 17.16 41.09
CA SER A 495 47.17 16.99 40.19
C SER A 495 48.52 16.68 40.86
N GLY A 496 49.29 15.72 40.31
CA GLY A 496 50.71 15.52 40.64
C GLY A 496 51.34 14.28 39.98
N CYS A 497 52.38 14.45 39.17
CA CYS A 497 53.23 13.39 38.58
C CYS A 497 54.70 13.63 38.98
N PRO A 498 55.65 12.67 38.83
CA PRO A 498 55.58 11.21 38.60
C PRO A 498 56.49 10.50 39.68
N PRO A 499 57.31 9.42 39.49
CA PRO A 499 57.40 8.38 38.44
C PRO A 499 57.64 6.90 38.90
N VAL A 500 57.29 5.94 38.02
CA VAL A 500 58.06 4.73 37.60
C VAL A 500 58.53 3.64 38.62
N ARG A 501 58.39 2.36 38.18
CA ARG A 501 58.76 1.06 38.81
C ARG A 501 57.87 0.63 39.99
N GLY A 502 57.56 -0.66 40.18
CA GLY A 502 57.79 -1.83 39.31
C GLY A 502 58.00 -3.13 40.09
N GLY A 503 57.49 -4.26 39.58
CA GLY A 503 57.70 -5.60 40.16
C GLY A 503 56.43 -6.46 40.15
N ARG A 504 56.58 -7.74 39.80
CA ARG A 504 55.55 -8.79 39.99
C ARG A 504 55.73 -9.46 41.36
N PRO A 505 54.78 -10.30 41.79
CA PRO A 505 55.10 -11.74 41.76
C PRO A 505 54.14 -12.57 40.90
N MET A 506 54.49 -13.84 40.68
CA MET A 506 53.86 -14.76 39.73
C MET A 506 54.03 -16.20 40.22
N SER A 507 52.93 -16.97 40.30
CA SER A 507 52.90 -18.39 40.72
C SER A 507 51.46 -18.92 40.58
N MET A 508 51.15 -20.17 40.21
CA MET A 508 51.89 -21.28 39.59
C MET A 508 50.84 -22.26 39.04
N TYR A 509 51.00 -22.75 37.79
CA TYR A 509 50.85 -24.15 37.32
C TYR A 509 50.66 -24.20 35.80
N GLU A 510 51.17 -25.26 35.17
CA GLU A 510 51.35 -25.38 33.72
C GLU A 510 50.46 -26.47 33.11
N THR A 511 49.97 -26.26 31.89
CA THR A 511 50.01 -27.21 30.76
C THR A 511 49.43 -26.55 29.49
N GLY A 512 49.93 -26.76 28.28
CA GLY A 512 51.18 -27.43 27.89
C GLY A 512 51.24 -27.72 26.39
N SER A 513 52.32 -27.29 25.72
CA SER A 513 52.70 -27.59 24.31
C SER A 513 51.74 -27.18 23.15
N GLY A 514 52.24 -26.71 21.99
CA GLY A 514 53.64 -26.36 21.69
C GLY A 514 53.93 -25.86 20.27
N MET A 515 55.18 -25.41 20.09
CA MET A 515 56.02 -25.39 18.86
C MET A 515 55.55 -24.58 17.62
N LYS A 516 56.29 -23.55 17.14
CA LYS A 516 57.60 -23.55 16.40
C LYS A 516 57.48 -24.15 14.99
N GLN A 517 58.01 -23.60 13.88
CA GLN A 517 58.90 -22.44 13.54
C GLN A 517 58.42 -21.82 12.19
N TYR A 518 58.60 -20.54 11.80
CA TYR A 518 59.80 -19.70 11.55
C TYR A 518 60.68 -20.15 10.32
N PRO A 519 61.41 -19.25 9.57
CA PRO A 519 60.92 -18.14 8.71
C PRO A 519 61.86 -17.85 7.48
N HIS A 520 62.13 -16.55 7.19
CA HIS A 520 63.29 -15.92 6.52
C HIS A 520 63.22 -15.59 5.01
N ARG A 521 63.79 -14.48 4.49
CA ARG A 521 64.40 -13.25 5.08
C ARG A 521 64.59 -12.16 3.99
N GLY A 522 64.51 -10.87 4.35
CA GLY A 522 64.92 -9.73 3.51
C GLY A 522 64.95 -8.43 4.32
N GLU A 523 65.97 -7.58 4.18
CA GLU A 523 66.23 -6.42 5.07
C GLU A 523 66.46 -5.07 4.32
N PRO A 524 66.38 -3.91 5.02
CA PRO A 524 66.31 -2.56 4.42
C PRO A 524 67.67 -1.81 4.36
N PRO A 525 67.70 -0.49 4.07
CA PRO A 525 67.67 0.55 5.13
C PRO A 525 66.75 1.77 4.79
N ARG A 526 66.11 2.46 5.76
CA ARG A 526 66.59 3.63 6.57
C ARG A 526 67.27 4.73 5.73
N ARG A 527 66.94 6.04 5.82
CA ARG A 527 67.00 7.01 6.97
C ARG A 527 66.40 8.37 6.47
N ASN A 528 66.09 9.45 7.22
CA ASN A 528 66.11 9.81 8.66
C ASN A 528 65.17 11.05 8.92
N ASN A 529 65.07 11.50 10.18
CA ASN A 529 64.45 12.76 10.69
C ASN A 529 64.74 14.05 9.85
N GLY A 530 63.98 15.16 9.94
CA GLY A 530 62.84 15.55 10.80
C GLY A 530 62.91 17.05 11.21
N LEU A 531 61.93 17.56 11.99
CA LEU A 531 61.73 18.97 12.46
C LEU A 531 61.22 19.97 11.37
N ASN A 532 60.59 21.12 11.68
CA ASN A 532 59.60 21.54 12.70
C ASN A 532 59.02 22.94 12.32
N LEU A 533 57.96 23.41 13.00
CA LEU A 533 57.38 24.79 13.04
C LEU A 533 56.40 25.23 11.92
N GLN A 534 55.42 26.07 12.35
CA GLN A 534 54.44 26.85 11.57
C GLN A 534 54.85 28.36 11.63
N PRO A 535 54.02 29.39 11.28
CA PRO A 535 52.79 29.46 10.46
C PRO A 535 52.71 30.65 9.44
N LEU A 536 51.79 30.59 8.46
CA LEU A 536 51.12 31.72 7.75
C LEU A 536 51.99 32.72 6.90
N PRO A 537 51.42 33.62 6.06
CA PRO A 537 50.23 33.54 5.19
C PRO A 537 50.46 34.08 3.73
N THR A 538 49.35 34.21 2.97
CA THR A 538 49.09 35.17 1.84
C THR A 538 49.73 35.03 0.45
N ASN A 539 48.93 35.47 -0.55
CA ASN A 539 49.25 35.89 -1.93
C ASN A 539 49.58 34.83 -3.00
N GLY A 540 49.39 35.24 -4.26
CA GLY A 540 49.58 34.44 -5.49
C GLY A 540 49.83 35.34 -6.71
N CYS A 541 49.75 34.78 -7.91
CA CYS A 541 50.23 35.36 -9.19
C CYS A 541 51.77 35.55 -9.26
N SER A 542 52.44 35.46 -10.42
CA SER A 542 52.11 34.92 -11.76
C SER A 542 53.42 34.85 -12.58
N LEU A 543 53.47 34.13 -13.71
CA LEU A 543 54.11 34.58 -14.97
C LEU A 543 54.07 33.51 -16.10
N GLU A 544 53.96 34.01 -17.34
CA GLU A 544 54.32 33.41 -18.66
C GLU A 544 53.64 32.09 -19.13
N GLY A 545 53.19 31.97 -20.39
CA GLY A 545 53.09 32.98 -21.46
C GLY A 545 52.59 32.42 -22.81
N HIS A 546 51.98 33.28 -23.64
CA HIS A 546 51.46 33.05 -25.02
C HIS A 546 50.27 32.04 -25.11
N GLY A 547 49.15 32.26 -25.83
CA GLY A 547 48.59 33.36 -26.65
C GLY A 547 47.39 32.80 -27.47
N SER A 548 46.53 33.53 -28.20
CA SER A 548 46.24 34.98 -28.36
C SER A 548 45.13 35.16 -29.45
N VAL A 549 44.55 36.36 -29.64
CA VAL A 549 43.79 36.85 -30.85
C VAL A 549 42.36 36.26 -31.07
N LEU A 550 41.26 37.02 -31.28
CA LEU A 550 40.93 38.48 -31.26
C LEU A 550 39.40 38.73 -31.00
N GLU A 551 39.06 39.91 -30.43
CA GLU A 551 37.90 40.83 -30.67
C GLU A 551 36.41 40.36 -30.73
N SER A 552 35.40 41.17 -30.37
CA SER A 552 35.35 42.44 -29.60
C SER A 552 33.94 42.83 -29.08
N ASP A 553 33.94 43.53 -27.94
CA ASP A 553 33.09 44.63 -27.44
C ASP A 553 31.71 44.97 -28.08
N TYR A 554 30.70 45.22 -27.23
CA TYR A 554 30.38 46.61 -26.81
C TYR A 554 29.43 46.68 -25.60
N ASP A 555 29.58 47.73 -24.80
CA ASP A 555 28.75 48.08 -23.62
C ASP A 555 27.83 49.29 -23.95
N ASN A 556 26.72 49.47 -23.22
CA ASN A 556 26.09 50.75 -22.82
C ASN A 556 24.62 50.60 -22.36
N ALA A 557 24.23 51.45 -21.40
CA ALA A 557 22.83 51.70 -21.02
C ALA A 557 22.52 53.22 -21.01
N PRO A 558 21.30 53.65 -21.42
CA PRO A 558 20.82 55.02 -21.18
C PRO A 558 19.67 55.11 -20.15
N LYS A 559 19.36 56.33 -19.70
CA LYS A 559 18.35 56.68 -18.68
C LYS A 559 17.22 57.56 -19.27
N HIS A 560 16.27 57.97 -18.40
CA HIS A 560 15.19 58.97 -18.60
C HIS A 560 13.94 58.44 -19.35
N SER A 561 12.71 58.89 -19.06
CA SER A 561 12.18 59.83 -18.04
C SER A 561 10.67 59.60 -17.77
N GLY A 562 10.16 60.08 -16.61
CA GLY A 562 8.71 60.23 -16.35
C GLY A 562 8.10 61.49 -17.03
N PRO A 563 6.81 61.86 -16.79
CA PRO A 563 6.15 61.86 -15.46
C PRO A 563 4.68 61.35 -15.38
N GLU A 564 4.18 61.22 -14.14
CA GLU A 564 2.78 61.39 -13.63
C GLU A 564 1.60 60.59 -14.27
N GLU A 565 0.48 60.28 -13.59
CA GLU A 565 -0.05 60.68 -12.26
C GLU A 565 -0.89 59.53 -11.60
N SER A 566 -1.14 59.59 -10.28
CA SER A 566 -2.18 58.85 -9.48
C SER A 566 -2.27 57.29 -9.52
N GLY A 567 -2.38 56.55 -8.40
CA GLY A 567 -2.31 56.90 -6.98
C GLY A 567 -2.80 55.76 -6.04
N VAL A 568 -2.21 55.64 -4.84
CA VAL A 568 -2.58 54.76 -3.69
C VAL A 568 -2.40 53.23 -3.87
N GLY A 569 -1.67 52.51 -3.01
CA GLY A 569 -0.73 52.98 -1.97
C GLY A 569 -0.21 51.93 -0.95
N ARG A 570 0.94 52.29 -0.35
CA ARG A 570 1.60 51.80 0.90
C ARG A 570 2.58 50.61 0.84
N ASN A 571 3.74 50.85 1.49
CA ASN A 571 4.98 50.07 1.55
C ASN A 571 4.91 48.94 2.61
N CYS A 572 5.78 47.92 2.69
CA CYS A 572 7.20 47.68 2.33
C CYS A 572 8.31 48.13 3.31
N ARG A 573 8.89 47.12 4.00
CA ARG A 573 10.33 46.77 4.17
C ARG A 573 11.36 47.64 4.95
N LEU A 574 11.94 46.98 5.97
CA LEU A 574 13.38 46.76 6.32
C LEU A 574 14.46 47.91 6.35
N VAL A 575 15.04 48.08 7.55
CA VAL A 575 16.50 48.00 7.94
C VAL A 575 17.50 49.15 7.66
N GLY A 576 18.31 49.45 8.71
CA GLY A 576 19.58 50.21 8.72
C GLY A 576 19.63 51.28 9.83
N SER A 577 20.67 51.52 10.62
CA SER A 577 22.02 50.89 10.74
C SER A 577 22.61 51.08 12.17
N SER A 578 23.90 50.76 12.38
CA SER A 578 24.70 50.84 13.63
C SER A 578 24.96 52.28 14.15
N THR A 579 25.56 52.58 15.31
CA THR A 579 26.67 51.90 16.06
C THR A 579 26.74 52.29 17.56
N SER A 580 27.25 51.35 18.37
CA SER A 580 27.76 51.38 19.76
C SER A 580 28.11 52.70 20.50
N GLU A 581 27.76 52.75 21.80
CA GLU A 581 28.70 53.01 22.92
C GLU A 581 28.17 52.43 24.25
N GLN A 582 28.97 52.43 25.34
CA GLN A 582 28.62 51.78 26.63
C GLN A 582 28.40 52.77 27.79
N GLY A 583 27.33 52.56 28.56
CA GLY A 583 27.03 53.26 29.82
C GLY A 583 26.17 52.38 30.74
N GLN A 584 26.20 52.61 32.05
CA GLN A 584 25.60 51.71 33.06
C GLN A 584 24.33 52.30 33.69
N ALA A 585 23.36 51.41 33.98
CA ALA A 585 22.31 51.53 35.02
C ALA A 585 21.19 52.59 34.77
N GLU A 586 19.92 52.40 35.14
CA GLU A 586 19.22 51.32 35.87
C GLU A 586 17.86 50.95 35.21
N ASP A 587 17.45 49.68 35.45
CA ASP A 587 16.08 49.11 35.52
C ASP A 587 15.01 49.27 34.40
N GLY A 588 14.13 48.27 34.31
CA GLY A 588 12.74 48.44 33.84
C GLY A 588 12.41 48.28 32.36
N SER A 589 12.49 47.06 31.78
CA SER A 589 11.37 46.46 31.01
C SER A 589 11.65 45.07 30.40
N GLU A 590 10.55 44.32 30.30
CA GLU A 590 10.25 43.08 29.54
C GLU A 590 11.35 42.43 28.69
N ALA A 591 11.78 41.23 29.11
CA ALA A 591 12.51 40.31 28.24
C ALA A 591 11.54 39.61 27.28
N ASP A 592 11.76 39.79 25.98
CA ASP A 592 10.97 39.17 24.89
C ASP A 592 10.79 37.66 25.12
N SER A 593 9.54 37.21 24.99
CA SER A 593 9.08 35.84 25.25
C SER A 593 8.56 35.13 24.00
N THR A 594 8.80 35.70 22.81
CA THR A 594 8.38 35.17 21.51
C THR A 594 8.97 33.78 21.23
N LEU A 595 8.13 32.84 20.79
CA LEU A 595 8.53 31.51 20.33
C LEU A 595 9.18 31.58 18.94
N PRO A 596 10.10 30.66 18.59
CA PRO A 596 10.68 30.63 17.25
C PRO A 596 9.64 30.40 16.15
N CYS A 597 9.94 30.91 14.95
CA CYS A 597 9.14 30.67 13.76
C CYS A 597 8.95 29.18 13.50
N THR A 598 7.74 28.78 13.13
CA THR A 598 7.41 27.38 12.80
C THR A 598 8.28 26.85 11.65
N GLU A 599 8.54 27.69 10.65
CA GLU A 599 9.35 27.36 9.47
C GLU A 599 10.81 27.05 9.83
N ASP A 600 11.43 27.83 10.72
CA ASP A 600 12.80 27.58 11.20
C ASP A 600 12.91 26.25 11.97
N VAL A 601 11.92 25.97 12.83
CA VAL A 601 11.89 24.72 13.62
C VAL A 601 11.63 23.51 12.73
N ILE A 602 10.84 23.66 11.66
CA ILE A 602 10.67 22.63 10.62
C ILE A 602 11.97 22.42 9.84
N CYS A 603 12.60 23.48 9.32
CA CYS A 603 13.84 23.43 8.55
C CYS A 603 14.99 22.75 9.33
N ARG A 604 15.19 23.11 10.61
CA ARG A 604 16.19 22.43 11.46
C ARG A 604 15.81 20.98 11.78
N THR A 605 14.51 20.66 11.91
CA THR A 605 14.05 19.28 12.06
C THR A 605 14.33 18.45 10.80
N GLU A 606 14.08 18.98 9.61
CA GLU A 606 14.42 18.32 8.34
C GLU A 606 15.91 18.02 8.24
N GLN A 607 16.77 19.00 8.55
CA GLN A 607 18.22 18.82 8.59
C GLN A 607 18.68 17.77 9.62
N ILE A 608 18.04 17.68 10.79
CA ILE A 608 18.28 16.58 11.75
C ILE A 608 17.85 15.24 11.16
N THR A 609 16.65 15.14 10.56
CA THR A 609 16.16 13.87 9.98
C THR A 609 17.00 13.38 8.80
N LYS A 610 17.53 14.29 7.97
CA LYS A 610 18.48 13.96 6.90
C LYS A 610 19.77 13.35 7.45
N ASN A 611 20.38 13.97 8.46
CA ASN A 611 21.59 13.45 9.08
C ASN A 611 21.34 12.09 9.77
N ILE A 612 20.14 11.88 10.32
CA ILE A 612 19.69 10.58 10.84
C ILE A 612 19.52 9.53 9.72
N GLN A 613 18.96 9.88 8.56
CA GLN A 613 18.83 8.94 7.43
C GLN A 613 20.20 8.46 6.92
N GLU A 614 21.20 9.34 6.90
CA GLU A 614 22.58 8.98 6.54
C GLU A 614 23.22 8.05 7.59
N LEU A 615 23.01 8.30 8.89
CA LEU A 615 23.44 7.40 9.97
C LEU A 615 22.77 6.02 9.88
N LEU A 616 21.45 5.96 9.65
CA LEU A 616 20.71 4.71 9.54
C LEU A 616 21.14 3.91 8.31
N ARG A 617 21.49 4.57 7.19
CA ARG A 617 22.09 3.92 6.02
C ARG A 617 23.47 3.35 6.35
N ALA A 618 24.33 4.11 7.02
CA ALA A 618 25.64 3.62 7.47
C ALA A 618 25.50 2.38 8.39
N ALA A 619 24.48 2.35 9.25
CA ALA A 619 24.17 1.20 10.09
C ALA A 619 23.68 -0.02 9.29
N GLN A 620 22.83 0.17 8.28
CA GLN A 620 22.39 -0.91 7.36
C GLN A 620 23.55 -1.46 6.52
N GLU A 621 24.50 -0.60 6.12
CA GLU A 621 25.69 -0.97 5.35
C GLU A 621 26.85 -1.49 6.23
N ASN A 622 26.68 -1.58 7.56
CA ASN A 622 27.70 -1.94 8.55
C ASN A 622 28.98 -1.06 8.49
N LYS A 623 28.83 0.20 8.09
CA LYS A 623 29.92 1.18 7.96
C LYS A 623 30.16 1.94 9.28
N HIS A 624 30.64 1.22 10.28
CA HIS A 624 30.87 1.74 11.64
C HIS A 624 31.84 2.93 11.67
N GLU A 625 32.80 2.99 10.74
CA GLU A 625 33.68 4.16 10.52
C GLU A 625 32.92 5.48 10.26
N SER A 626 31.70 5.41 9.70
CA SER A 626 30.86 6.57 9.41
C SER A 626 30.00 7.01 10.61
N PHE A 627 29.95 6.24 11.70
CA PHE A 627 29.07 6.52 12.84
C PHE A 627 29.47 7.81 13.57
N VAL A 628 30.77 8.04 13.79
CA VAL A 628 31.27 9.25 14.47
C VAL A 628 30.99 10.51 13.63
N PRO A 629 31.41 10.63 12.35
CA PRO A 629 31.08 11.79 11.51
C PRO A 629 29.58 12.04 11.29
N CYS A 630 28.73 11.01 11.38
CA CYS A 630 27.29 11.20 11.35
C CYS A 630 26.76 11.73 12.70
N SER A 631 27.26 11.21 13.83
CA SER A 631 26.86 11.68 15.17
C SER A 631 27.22 13.15 15.42
N GLU A 632 28.37 13.61 14.92
CA GLU A 632 28.80 15.01 15.01
C GLU A 632 27.86 15.94 14.23
N ARG A 633 27.50 15.57 12.99
CA ARG A 633 26.55 16.35 12.17
C ARG A 633 25.14 16.37 12.74
N ILE A 634 24.71 15.29 13.39
CA ILE A 634 23.44 15.27 14.15
C ILE A 634 23.54 16.19 15.37
N HIS A 635 24.63 16.14 16.14
CA HIS A 635 24.81 16.98 17.32
C HIS A 635 24.90 18.47 16.97
N VAL A 636 25.58 18.84 15.88
CA VAL A 636 25.59 20.24 15.39
C VAL A 636 24.18 20.71 15.06
N ALA A 637 23.43 19.96 14.24
CA ALA A 637 22.07 20.33 13.86
C ALA A 637 21.10 20.40 15.07
N VAL A 638 21.28 19.52 16.08
CA VAL A 638 20.55 19.58 17.36
C VAL A 638 20.93 20.82 18.17
N ARG A 639 22.20 21.21 18.20
CA ARG A 639 22.67 22.42 18.88
C ARG A 639 22.10 23.69 18.22
N GLU A 640 22.07 23.74 16.89
CA GLU A 640 21.42 24.82 16.13
C GLU A 640 19.91 24.88 16.41
N MET A 641 19.22 23.73 16.38
CA MET A 641 17.79 23.68 16.73
C MET A 641 17.53 24.17 18.15
N ALA A 642 18.41 23.85 19.11
CA ALA A 642 18.31 24.34 20.47
C ALA A 642 18.55 25.86 20.61
N THR A 643 19.37 26.47 19.74
CA THR A 643 19.58 27.94 19.73
C THR A 643 18.38 28.74 19.23
N LEU A 644 17.40 28.12 18.58
CA LEU A 644 16.14 28.78 18.21
C LEU A 644 15.25 29.10 19.42
N PHE A 645 15.46 28.45 20.57
CA PHE A 645 14.58 28.58 21.72
C PHE A 645 15.19 29.48 22.81
N PRO A 646 14.38 30.30 23.51
CA PRO A 646 14.87 31.11 24.62
C PRO A 646 15.42 30.24 25.75
N LYS A 647 16.42 30.75 26.49
CA LYS A 647 17.13 30.01 27.56
C LYS A 647 16.23 29.48 28.69
N ARG A 648 14.98 29.96 28.79
CA ARG A 648 13.92 29.46 29.67
C ARG A 648 12.59 29.44 28.90
N PRO A 649 12.25 28.37 28.15
CA PRO A 649 10.94 28.28 27.50
C PRO A 649 9.85 28.09 28.55
N TYR A 650 8.76 28.86 28.41
CA TYR A 650 7.61 28.84 29.34
C TYR A 650 6.90 27.48 29.32
N SER A 651 6.70 26.91 28.13
CA SER A 651 6.10 25.59 27.95
C SER A 651 6.98 24.46 28.50
N ASP A 652 6.47 23.77 29.52
CA ASP A 652 7.11 22.57 30.11
C ASP A 652 7.32 21.46 29.07
N THR A 653 6.46 21.37 28.05
CA THR A 653 6.58 20.36 26.99
C THR A 653 7.72 20.67 26.02
N VAL A 654 7.95 21.95 25.69
CA VAL A 654 9.16 22.40 24.97
C VAL A 654 10.40 22.12 25.82
N ARG A 655 10.38 22.45 27.12
CA ARG A 655 11.51 22.23 28.04
C ARG A 655 11.81 20.75 28.28
N GLY A 656 10.81 19.87 28.20
CA GLY A 656 10.99 18.42 28.19
C GLY A 656 11.63 17.93 26.89
N SER A 657 11.07 18.35 25.75
CA SER A 657 11.49 17.91 24.42
C SER A 657 12.91 18.36 24.06
N LEU A 658 13.30 19.61 24.40
CA LEU A 658 14.68 20.09 24.24
C LEU A 658 15.70 19.31 25.09
N ARG A 659 15.35 19.00 26.35
CA ARG A 659 16.23 18.17 27.21
C ARG A 659 16.39 16.77 26.66
N LEU A 660 15.32 16.14 26.16
CA LEU A 660 15.38 14.83 25.53
C LEU A 660 16.21 14.87 24.23
N LEU A 661 16.05 15.89 23.39
CA LEU A 661 16.79 16.06 22.14
C LEU A 661 18.30 16.16 22.41
N THR A 662 18.73 17.09 23.26
CA THR A 662 20.15 17.31 23.59
C THR A 662 20.75 16.13 24.33
N SER A 663 20.03 15.52 25.27
CA SER A 663 20.50 14.32 25.98
C SER A 663 20.70 13.13 25.03
N SER A 664 19.76 12.91 24.11
CA SER A 664 19.85 11.80 23.13
C SER A 664 20.95 12.04 22.10
N ALA A 665 21.20 13.31 21.71
CA ALA A 665 22.31 13.67 20.81
C ALA A 665 23.69 13.51 21.47
N SER A 666 23.83 13.81 22.77
CA SER A 666 25.06 13.52 23.52
C SER A 666 25.28 12.02 23.70
N ARG A 667 24.23 11.27 24.06
CA ARG A 667 24.29 9.80 24.19
C ARG A 667 24.63 9.14 22.84
N LEU A 668 24.08 9.63 21.74
CA LEU A 668 24.41 9.16 20.39
C LEU A 668 25.91 9.28 20.08
N GLN A 669 26.56 10.39 20.44
CA GLN A 669 28.00 10.53 20.25
C GLN A 669 28.78 9.52 21.08
N GLU A 670 28.38 9.29 22.33
CA GLU A 670 29.01 8.29 23.22
C GLU A 670 28.90 6.87 22.63
N GLU A 671 27.72 6.45 22.15
CA GLU A 671 27.55 5.13 21.53
C GLU A 671 28.30 5.02 20.19
N CYS A 672 28.28 6.06 19.36
CA CYS A 672 29.08 6.08 18.12
C CYS A 672 30.59 6.02 18.39
N GLN A 673 31.06 6.56 19.52
CA GLN A 673 32.47 6.52 19.90
C GLN A 673 32.90 5.12 20.38
N LYS A 674 31.99 4.35 21.01
CA LYS A 674 32.20 2.92 21.34
C LYS A 674 32.35 2.03 20.10
N ALA A 675 31.99 2.51 18.91
CA ALA A 675 32.23 1.82 17.64
C ALA A 675 33.66 2.00 17.06
N THR A 676 34.55 2.75 17.73
CA THR A 676 35.92 3.04 17.25
C THR A 676 37.13 2.30 17.86
N PRO A 677 37.03 1.27 18.73
CA PRO A 677 38.21 0.49 19.15
C PRO A 677 38.65 -0.54 18.10
N HIS A 678 39.93 -0.91 18.14
CA HIS A 678 40.51 -2.01 17.36
C HIS A 678 39.96 -3.37 17.86
N ASP A 679 39.57 -4.26 16.94
CA ASP A 679 39.04 -5.62 17.19
C ASP A 679 37.90 -5.75 18.24
N PRO A 680 36.71 -5.17 17.98
CA PRO A 680 35.50 -5.46 18.75
C PRO A 680 34.90 -6.83 18.37
N CYS A 681 34.27 -7.52 19.33
CA CYS A 681 33.53 -8.75 19.05
C CYS A 681 32.28 -8.45 18.19
N PRO A 682 31.91 -9.29 17.20
CA PRO A 682 30.73 -9.05 16.36
C PRO A 682 29.43 -8.83 17.15
N SER A 683 29.26 -9.52 18.28
CA SER A 683 28.11 -9.38 19.19
C SER A 683 28.02 -7.98 19.82
N ASP A 684 29.16 -7.40 20.19
CA ASP A 684 29.21 -6.07 20.82
C ASP A 684 28.92 -4.98 19.78
N MET A 685 29.43 -5.13 18.55
CA MET A 685 29.16 -4.19 17.46
C MET A 685 27.69 -4.20 17.03
N GLN A 686 27.02 -5.36 17.08
CA GLN A 686 25.58 -5.45 16.85
C GLN A 686 24.77 -4.72 17.94
N LEU A 687 25.18 -4.84 19.22
CA LEU A 687 24.56 -4.12 20.34
C LEU A 687 24.77 -2.60 20.24
N VAL A 688 25.99 -2.15 19.96
CA VAL A 688 26.30 -0.72 19.73
C VAL A 688 25.48 -0.17 18.57
N THR A 689 25.36 -0.92 17.47
CA THR A 689 24.55 -0.52 16.31
C THR A 689 23.06 -0.38 16.68
N GLN A 690 22.51 -1.29 17.50
CA GLN A 690 21.15 -1.19 18.00
C GLN A 690 20.96 0.04 18.92
N GLN A 691 21.93 0.35 19.77
CA GLN A 691 21.90 1.52 20.66
C GLN A 691 22.01 2.85 19.89
N VAL A 692 22.86 2.91 18.87
CA VAL A 692 22.97 4.04 17.92
C VAL A 692 21.64 4.28 17.19
N ILE A 693 21.01 3.21 16.68
CA ILE A 693 19.68 3.28 16.05
C ILE A 693 18.61 3.78 17.03
N GLN A 694 18.59 3.30 18.28
CA GLN A 694 17.64 3.77 19.29
C GLN A 694 17.83 5.26 19.63
N CYS A 695 19.07 5.72 19.76
CA CYS A 695 19.36 7.15 19.98
C CYS A 695 18.87 8.01 18.80
N ALA A 696 19.04 7.55 17.55
CA ALA A 696 18.54 8.24 16.38
C ALA A 696 16.99 8.34 16.38
N TYR A 697 16.28 7.29 16.79
CA TYR A 697 14.81 7.34 16.96
C TYR A 697 14.38 8.29 18.08
N ASP A 698 15.08 8.32 19.22
CA ASP A 698 14.76 9.23 20.33
C ASP A 698 14.93 10.71 19.92
N ILE A 699 15.99 11.03 19.16
CA ILE A 699 16.22 12.38 18.60
C ILE A 699 15.11 12.75 17.61
N ALA A 700 14.78 11.87 16.66
CA ALA A 700 13.71 12.12 15.68
C ALA A 700 12.34 12.33 16.34
N LYS A 701 12.05 11.57 17.41
CA LYS A 701 10.83 11.70 18.23
C LYS A 701 10.79 13.06 18.94
N ALA A 702 11.88 13.47 19.58
CA ALA A 702 11.97 14.76 20.26
C ALA A 702 11.84 15.96 19.30
N ALA A 703 12.50 15.92 18.14
CA ALA A 703 12.41 16.96 17.13
C ALA A 703 10.98 17.09 16.56
N LYS A 704 10.32 15.95 16.27
CA LYS A 704 8.91 15.92 15.86
C LYS A 704 7.97 16.46 16.95
N GLN A 705 8.25 16.19 18.23
CA GLN A 705 7.49 16.77 19.34
C GLN A 705 7.65 18.28 19.39
N LEU A 706 8.86 18.83 19.20
CA LEU A 706 9.07 20.28 19.12
C LEU A 706 8.27 20.93 17.99
N VAL A 707 8.32 20.40 16.77
CA VAL A 707 7.48 20.90 15.65
C VAL A 707 5.99 20.82 16.00
N THR A 708 5.53 19.73 16.64
CA THR A 708 4.12 19.54 17.01
C THR A 708 3.66 20.51 18.10
N VAL A 709 4.58 21.01 18.94
CA VAL A 709 4.28 21.98 19.99
C VAL A 709 4.35 23.41 19.42
N THR A 710 5.42 23.80 18.72
CA THR A 710 5.54 25.16 18.16
C THR A 710 4.47 25.45 17.09
N THR A 711 4.04 24.47 16.30
CA THR A 711 2.92 24.66 15.36
C THR A 711 1.58 24.88 16.06
N LYS A 712 1.39 24.37 17.29
CA LYS A 712 0.17 24.60 18.08
C LYS A 712 0.24 25.89 18.89
N GLU A 713 1.38 26.17 19.49
CA GLU A 713 1.60 27.36 20.32
C GLU A 713 1.65 28.65 19.48
N ASN A 714 1.97 28.55 18.17
CA ASN A 714 1.88 29.66 17.20
C ASN A 714 0.59 29.66 16.35
N SER A 715 -0.43 28.84 16.69
CA SER A 715 -1.73 28.81 15.99
C SER A 715 -2.94 29.09 16.90
N ASN A 716 -2.67 29.55 18.12
CA ASN A 716 -3.62 30.10 19.09
C ASN A 716 -3.27 31.57 19.36
#